data_AF-A0A954H6N6-F1
#
_entry.id   AF-A0A954H6N6-F1
#
_cell.length_a   1.000
_cell.length_b   1.000
_cell.length_c   1.000
_cell.angle_alpha   90.00
_cell.angle_beta   90.00
_cell.angle_gamma   90.00
#
_symmetry.space_group_name_H-M   'P 1'
#
loop_
_entity.id
_entity.type
_entity.pdbx_description
1 polymer ?
#
loop_
_entity_poly.entity_id
_entity_poly.type
_entity_poly.pdbx_seq_one_letter_code
_entity_poly.pdbx_strand_id
1 'polypeptide(L)'
;MRSNSLSLMLLFVFAVFAQPLFGETKDFDLYNHDNIVAWCIVPFDSKKRGPEERAAMLKELGVKRLAYDYRAEHVPTFDDELNALKENGIELTAWWFPGALNDEAKMTLELFKRHNVHPQLWISGGGGPANSPEEQQQRVNAEAARLKPIAEAAAEVGCKVALYNHGGWFGGPENQIEIIKELNLNNVGIVYNLHHGHEHLDRFEALLQEMKPYLLALNLNGMVPEGDQHGQKIVPLGAGELDLQLLSIIAKSGWQGPIGILDHDTSVDTRLRLQDNLNGLDWLVKQLKGETAGPRPEYQSWTSPFKVSESTSSDPSVYDQTLVAQYVKSASEQGNAEAGLAIFTSAKSACISCHKLGEHGGTVGPELTKIGVERKPREIVESIFWPKKDVKPEYVSHTIITDEGKIHTGYLTNSTGEERTLKNPATGELTTFAVDEIDEQIPGSTLMPDGLTTAMSKQQQLDLIKFVSTLGTNEAVSLDKVGEMMARMHVHGPAEFEYNRDPLFPTDWPNWQAHINRDRLYDFYAKEAEHFRQEKSVPHLLPEFPGLDGGEFGHWGNQTEQSWADDRWNETKLGSVQSGIFHHGDLTIPRAVCVQLGEENELSVCFDTDTLSYPVVWKDGFVKFSSVRHGFMHGLLLDGTLFASHQPVPPAIQYKYLGFFRHGKQVVFHFRVGDQEYYDIPRLISGTFGRTTILADQVSKSDLAYLLEPGELQWPQILETPITKGAGSPYVVDDIAIPFENPWNALFFCGGHDFLPDGRALVCTMQGDVWLVDGFQNGGTRAKWKRFASGLHHSLGLVVHEGAIYVQGRDQITRLYDHNNDGEADQYECFSKAYTTSSAGHDFICGLQRDADGNFYTASGNEGLLRISPDGEKVEVLATGFRNPDGLGLTPDGLLTVPCSEGEWTPSSMICGIRRRPGSKTENENSIPFFGYKKLARHDQSVEEPPALPLVYLPRGLDNSSGGQTYINSDQWGPLQGEVLHFSYGTGSHFLLLRDEVNGQLQGGVVPLPGEFLSGAHRGRFHPLDG
;
A
#
# COMPACT_ATOMS: atom_id res chain seq x y z
N MET A 1 -73.98 -8.45 53.67
CA MET A 1 -75.24 -8.97 53.10
C MET A 1 -75.04 -9.31 51.64
N ARG A 2 -74.97 -10.62 51.38
CA ARG A 2 -75.48 -11.38 50.21
C ARG A 2 -75.13 -10.90 48.79
N SER A 3 -74.73 -11.73 47.84
CA SER A 3 -74.34 -13.14 47.78
C SER A 3 -74.29 -13.47 46.28
N ASN A 4 -73.38 -14.37 45.91
CA ASN A 4 -73.56 -15.43 44.92
C ASN A 4 -73.52 -15.08 43.42
N SER A 5 -73.15 -15.99 42.51
CA SER A 5 -72.43 -17.28 42.54
C SER A 5 -72.55 -17.90 41.14
N LEU A 6 -71.47 -18.56 40.71
CA LEU A 6 -71.42 -19.84 40.00
C LEU A 6 -72.16 -20.05 38.65
N SER A 7 -71.33 -20.20 37.62
CA SER A 7 -71.03 -21.45 36.87
C SER A 7 -72.03 -22.62 36.87
N LEU A 8 -72.34 -23.12 35.65
CA LEU A 8 -72.36 -24.55 35.34
C LEU A 8 -72.24 -24.84 33.80
N MET A 9 -70.99 -25.00 33.34
CA MET A 9 -70.41 -26.18 32.67
C MET A 9 -71.31 -27.17 31.88
N LEU A 10 -71.08 -27.37 30.56
CA LEU A 10 -70.44 -28.57 29.94
C LEU A 10 -70.60 -28.67 28.37
N LEU A 11 -69.43 -28.82 27.70
CA LEU A 11 -69.07 -29.50 26.42
C LEU A 11 -69.65 -29.08 25.04
N PHE A 12 -68.84 -28.40 24.19
CA PHE A 12 -67.88 -28.87 23.12
C PHE A 12 -68.57 -29.02 21.74
N VAL A 13 -68.55 -28.01 20.86
CA VAL A 13 -67.52 -27.61 19.85
C VAL A 13 -67.32 -28.63 18.72
N PHE A 14 -67.95 -28.36 17.57
CA PHE A 14 -67.30 -28.20 16.25
C PHE A 14 -68.28 -27.57 15.24
N ALA A 15 -67.68 -26.86 14.27
CA ALA A 15 -68.22 -26.36 12.99
C ALA A 15 -68.62 -24.86 12.86
N VAL A 16 -67.63 -24.12 12.35
CA VAL A 16 -67.67 -23.13 11.24
C VAL A 16 -68.62 -21.93 11.36
N PHE A 17 -68.03 -20.73 11.53
CA PHE A 17 -68.33 -19.55 10.69
C PHE A 17 -67.09 -18.64 10.59
N ALA A 18 -66.95 -18.03 9.41
CA ALA A 18 -65.82 -17.26 8.92
C ALA A 18 -65.43 -16.03 9.77
N GLN A 19 -64.12 -15.73 9.78
CA GLN A 19 -63.57 -14.41 10.13
C GLN A 19 -62.72 -13.87 8.97
N PRO A 20 -62.68 -12.55 8.77
CA PRO A 20 -61.90 -11.93 7.70
C PRO A 20 -60.42 -11.91 8.11
N LEU A 21 -59.55 -12.49 7.27
CA LEU A 21 -58.11 -12.25 7.31
C LEU A 21 -57.84 -11.09 6.34
N PHE A 22 -57.35 -9.97 6.87
CA PHE A 22 -56.33 -9.06 6.32
C PHE A 22 -56.42 -7.74 7.12
N GLY A 23 -55.52 -7.60 8.09
CA GLY A 23 -55.22 -6.32 8.74
C GLY A 23 -53.84 -5.87 8.30
N GLU A 24 -53.76 -4.75 7.58
CA GLU A 24 -52.54 -4.02 7.28
C GLU A 24 -51.98 -3.38 8.56
N THR A 25 -50.74 -3.71 8.91
CA THR A 25 -49.84 -2.83 9.68
C THR A 25 -48.45 -2.96 9.07
N LYS A 26 -48.08 -2.04 8.18
CA LYS A 26 -46.71 -1.88 7.66
C LYS A 26 -45.92 -1.08 8.70
N ASP A 27 -45.19 -1.75 9.58
CA ASP A 27 -44.53 -1.08 10.69
C ASP A 27 -43.14 -0.55 10.27
N PHE A 28 -43.12 0.65 9.68
CA PHE A 28 -41.89 1.36 9.29
C PHE A 28 -41.11 1.92 10.50
N ASP A 29 -41.57 1.64 11.72
CA ASP A 29 -40.93 2.03 12.98
C ASP A 29 -39.50 1.48 13.13
N LEU A 30 -39.15 0.42 12.37
CA LEU A 30 -37.79 -0.10 12.22
C LEU A 30 -36.76 0.98 11.85
N TYR A 31 -37.15 1.99 11.07
CA TYR A 31 -36.27 3.07 10.59
C TYR A 31 -36.33 4.33 11.44
N ASN A 32 -36.97 4.28 12.61
CA ASN A 32 -36.97 5.40 13.54
C ASN A 32 -35.54 5.68 14.03
N HIS A 33 -35.18 6.96 14.18
CA HIS A 33 -33.84 7.40 14.64
C HIS A 33 -33.45 6.78 15.99
N ASP A 34 -34.43 6.49 16.86
CA ASP A 34 -34.19 5.78 18.12
C ASP A 34 -33.71 4.32 17.95
N ASN A 35 -33.92 3.72 16.78
CA ASN A 35 -33.44 2.38 16.42
C ASN A 35 -32.11 2.39 15.64
N ILE A 36 -31.62 3.58 15.25
CA ILE A 36 -30.43 3.74 14.42
C ILE A 36 -29.15 3.62 15.27
N VAL A 37 -28.20 2.85 14.75
CA VAL A 37 -26.87 2.60 15.31
C VAL A 37 -25.84 3.28 14.42
N ALA A 38 -25.00 4.15 14.97
CA ALA A 38 -23.83 4.64 14.23
C ALA A 38 -22.79 3.52 14.13
N TRP A 39 -22.27 3.24 12.94
CA TRP A 39 -21.29 2.17 12.69
C TRP A 39 -20.10 2.68 11.88
N CYS A 40 -18.91 2.12 12.12
CA CYS A 40 -17.71 2.37 11.33
C CYS A 40 -17.27 3.85 11.37
N ILE A 41 -17.59 4.55 12.45
CA ILE A 41 -17.37 6.00 12.55
C ILE A 41 -16.10 6.39 13.31
N VAL A 42 -15.52 5.48 14.10
CA VAL A 42 -14.47 5.86 15.05
C VAL A 42 -13.12 6.08 14.34
N PRO A 43 -12.59 5.12 13.56
CA PRO A 43 -11.35 5.34 12.82
C PRO A 43 -11.52 6.13 11.53
N PHE A 44 -12.76 6.42 11.12
CA PHE A 44 -13.07 7.13 9.88
C PHE A 44 -13.45 8.60 10.09
N ASP A 45 -13.59 9.06 11.33
CA ASP A 45 -13.82 10.48 11.61
C ASP A 45 -12.60 11.32 11.26
N SER A 46 -12.67 12.09 10.17
CA SER A 46 -11.61 13.02 9.75
C SER A 46 -11.25 14.05 10.83
N LYS A 47 -12.17 14.35 11.77
CA LYS A 47 -11.90 15.23 12.91
C LYS A 47 -11.17 14.53 14.05
N LYS A 48 -11.06 13.20 14.01
CA LYS A 48 -10.40 12.36 15.02
C LYS A 48 -10.90 12.66 16.44
N ARG A 49 -12.22 12.83 16.58
CA ARG A 49 -12.85 13.21 17.85
C ARG A 49 -12.48 12.24 18.97
N GLY A 50 -12.23 12.78 20.16
CA GLY A 50 -12.07 11.96 21.36
C GLY A 50 -13.40 11.38 21.87
N PRO A 51 -13.36 10.52 22.91
CA PRO A 51 -14.54 9.93 23.55
C PRO A 51 -15.71 10.91 23.81
N GLU A 52 -15.44 12.00 24.54
CA GLU A 52 -16.46 12.98 24.92
C GLU A 52 -17.05 13.72 23.71
N GLU A 53 -16.20 14.10 22.76
CA GLU A 53 -16.61 14.84 21.56
C GLU A 53 -17.49 13.98 20.65
N ARG A 54 -17.18 12.68 20.53
CA ARG A 54 -17.98 11.74 19.75
C ARG A 54 -19.32 11.45 20.42
N ALA A 55 -19.33 11.20 21.74
CA ALA A 55 -20.57 10.99 22.47
C ALA A 55 -21.49 12.23 22.41
N ALA A 56 -20.92 13.44 22.50
CA ALA A 56 -21.64 14.69 22.31
C ALA A 56 -22.19 14.84 20.87
N MET A 57 -21.39 14.50 19.85
CA MET A 57 -21.80 14.56 18.45
C MET A 57 -22.97 13.63 18.14
N LEU A 58 -22.94 12.38 18.63
CA LEU A 58 -24.05 11.43 18.49
C LEU A 58 -25.32 11.94 19.16
N LYS A 59 -25.19 12.46 20.39
CA LYS A 59 -26.31 13.06 21.13
C LYS A 59 -26.92 14.25 20.40
N GLU A 60 -26.10 15.10 19.79
CA GLU A 60 -26.58 16.25 19.01
C GLU A 60 -27.31 15.83 17.73
N LEU A 61 -26.84 14.77 17.07
CA LEU A 61 -27.50 14.16 15.90
C LEU A 61 -28.78 13.38 16.28
N GLY A 62 -29.05 13.18 17.57
CA GLY A 62 -30.17 12.37 18.06
C GLY A 62 -29.97 10.86 17.92
N VAL A 63 -28.76 10.40 17.58
CA VAL A 63 -28.42 8.98 17.48
C VAL A 63 -28.11 8.46 18.88
N LYS A 64 -28.83 7.43 19.32
CA LYS A 64 -28.74 6.90 20.70
C LYS A 64 -27.94 5.62 20.83
N ARG A 65 -27.42 5.07 19.74
CA ARG A 65 -26.73 3.78 19.73
C ARG A 65 -25.43 3.85 18.91
N LEU A 66 -24.41 3.14 19.39
CA LEU A 66 -23.10 3.04 18.73
C LEU A 66 -22.66 1.59 18.60
N ALA A 67 -22.17 1.25 17.41
CA ALA A 67 -21.35 0.08 17.16
C ALA A 67 -19.89 0.56 17.03
N TYR A 68 -19.04 0.14 17.96
CA TYR A 68 -17.70 0.70 18.13
C TYR A 68 -16.66 -0.15 17.38
N ASP A 69 -16.01 0.44 16.38
CA ASP A 69 -14.81 -0.09 15.76
C ASP A 69 -13.58 0.71 16.21
N TYR A 70 -12.39 0.12 16.11
CA TYR A 70 -11.20 0.79 16.64
C TYR A 70 -9.91 0.40 15.91
N ARG A 71 -8.83 1.11 16.27
CA ARG A 71 -7.44 0.91 15.85
C ARG A 71 -6.56 0.97 17.10
N ALA A 72 -5.29 0.61 16.97
CA ALA A 72 -4.37 0.52 18.10
C ALA A 72 -4.31 1.83 18.90
N GLU A 73 -4.42 3.00 18.27
CA GLU A 73 -4.41 4.29 18.96
C GLU A 73 -5.59 4.55 19.91
N HIS A 74 -6.73 3.85 19.74
CA HIS A 74 -7.92 4.03 20.56
C HIS A 74 -7.95 3.14 21.81
N VAL A 75 -7.10 2.12 21.86
CA VAL A 75 -7.05 1.16 22.99
C VAL A 75 -6.84 1.85 24.35
N PRO A 76 -5.94 2.86 24.48
CA PRO A 76 -5.74 3.53 25.77
C PRO A 76 -6.97 4.28 26.31
N THR A 77 -7.96 4.59 25.47
CA THR A 77 -9.11 5.43 25.83
C THR A 77 -10.43 4.65 25.97
N PHE A 78 -10.39 3.32 26.03
CA PHE A 78 -11.61 2.50 26.09
C PHE A 78 -12.48 2.76 27.33
N ASP A 79 -11.88 2.93 28.51
CA ASP A 79 -12.66 3.27 29.71
C ASP A 79 -13.32 4.65 29.58
N ASP A 80 -12.61 5.62 29.01
CA ASP A 80 -13.14 6.97 28.76
C ASP A 80 -14.29 6.95 27.75
N GLU A 81 -14.19 6.11 26.71
CA GLU A 81 -15.27 5.90 25.74
C GLU A 81 -16.55 5.40 26.42
N LEU A 82 -16.47 4.33 27.22
CA LEU A 82 -17.67 3.77 27.86
C LEU A 82 -18.30 4.75 28.88
N ASN A 83 -17.47 5.54 29.56
CA ASN A 83 -17.96 6.60 30.45
C ASN A 83 -18.68 7.71 29.66
N ALA A 84 -18.06 8.24 28.61
CA ALA A 84 -18.61 9.30 27.78
C ALA A 84 -19.95 8.91 27.15
N LEU A 85 -20.04 7.68 26.62
CA LEU A 85 -21.28 7.13 26.05
C LEU A 85 -22.39 7.07 27.11
N LYS A 86 -22.07 6.55 28.30
CA LYS A 86 -23.02 6.45 29.41
C LYS A 86 -23.51 7.82 29.88
N GLU A 87 -22.62 8.79 30.02
CA GLU A 87 -22.96 10.17 30.43
C GLU A 87 -23.84 10.89 29.42
N ASN A 88 -23.69 10.56 28.13
CA ASN A 88 -24.49 11.12 27.05
C ASN A 88 -25.74 10.30 26.70
N GLY A 89 -25.98 9.18 27.39
CA GLY A 89 -27.14 8.32 27.15
C GLY A 89 -27.07 7.56 25.83
N ILE A 90 -25.86 7.26 25.36
CA ILE A 90 -25.60 6.46 24.16
C ILE A 90 -25.38 5.01 24.56
N GLU A 91 -26.17 4.11 24.00
CA GLU A 91 -26.05 2.67 24.20
C GLU A 91 -24.95 2.09 23.30
N LEU A 92 -24.01 1.36 23.88
CA LEU A 92 -23.05 0.55 23.12
C LEU A 92 -23.73 -0.74 22.67
N THR A 93 -24.17 -0.79 21.41
CA THR A 93 -24.90 -1.92 20.83
C THR A 93 -23.96 -3.02 20.32
N ALA A 94 -22.81 -2.66 19.77
CA ALA A 94 -21.87 -3.61 19.20
C ALA A 94 -20.41 -3.15 19.32
N TRP A 95 -19.49 -4.08 19.15
CA TRP A 95 -18.06 -3.88 19.25
C TRP A 95 -17.33 -4.74 18.20
N TRP A 96 -16.44 -4.14 17.42
CA TRP A 96 -15.56 -4.87 16.51
C TRP A 96 -14.58 -5.71 17.33
N PHE A 97 -14.63 -7.04 17.19
CA PHE A 97 -13.95 -7.94 18.12
C PHE A 97 -12.86 -8.77 17.42
N PRO A 98 -11.71 -9.04 18.08
CA PRO A 98 -10.67 -9.87 17.50
C PRO A 98 -11.16 -11.26 17.11
N GLY A 99 -10.69 -11.77 15.95
CA GLY A 99 -11.07 -13.10 15.44
C GLY A 99 -10.51 -14.30 16.23
N ALA A 100 -9.80 -14.06 17.33
CA ALA A 100 -9.27 -15.07 18.23
C ALA A 100 -9.35 -14.57 19.68
N LEU A 101 -9.45 -15.49 20.63
CA LEU A 101 -9.45 -15.18 22.07
C LEU A 101 -8.03 -14.87 22.59
N ASN A 102 -7.40 -13.87 21.99
CA ASN A 102 -6.08 -13.34 22.36
C ASN A 102 -6.16 -12.41 23.58
N ASP A 103 -5.03 -11.83 24.00
CA ASP A 103 -4.99 -10.99 25.21
C ASP A 103 -5.82 -9.71 25.08
N GLU A 104 -5.91 -9.15 23.88
CA GLU A 104 -6.76 -8.00 23.56
C GLU A 104 -8.25 -8.33 23.67
N ALA A 105 -8.67 -9.50 23.17
CA ALA A 105 -10.04 -10.00 23.31
C ALA A 105 -10.40 -10.19 24.78
N LYS A 106 -9.51 -10.78 25.60
CA LYS A 106 -9.73 -10.95 27.04
C LYS A 106 -9.82 -9.61 27.77
N MET A 107 -8.93 -8.66 27.45
CA MET A 107 -8.97 -7.30 27.99
C MET A 107 -10.31 -6.61 27.69
N THR A 108 -10.82 -6.77 26.47
CA THR A 108 -12.10 -6.19 26.03
C THR A 108 -13.29 -6.82 26.77
N LEU A 109 -13.29 -8.15 27.00
CA LEU A 109 -14.34 -8.80 27.79
C LEU A 109 -14.32 -8.35 29.27
N GLU A 110 -13.13 -8.19 29.85
CA GLU A 110 -12.99 -7.65 31.22
C GLU A 110 -13.42 -6.18 31.31
N LEU A 111 -13.18 -5.37 30.26
CA LEU A 111 -13.72 -4.01 30.16
C LEU A 111 -15.26 -4.02 30.21
N PHE A 112 -15.92 -4.86 29.42
CA PHE A 112 -17.38 -4.95 29.39
C PHE A 112 -17.96 -5.39 30.74
N LYS A 113 -17.31 -6.35 31.39
CA LYS A 113 -17.67 -6.80 32.74
C LYS A 113 -17.52 -5.68 33.78
N ARG A 114 -16.42 -4.90 33.71
CA ARG A 114 -16.17 -3.76 34.60
C ARG A 114 -17.20 -2.64 34.43
N HIS A 115 -17.62 -2.36 33.19
CA HIS A 115 -18.59 -1.32 32.89
C HIS A 115 -20.05 -1.78 32.88
N ASN A 116 -20.28 -3.09 33.04
CA ASN A 116 -21.60 -3.73 33.00
C ASN A 116 -22.36 -3.40 31.70
N VAL A 117 -21.69 -3.60 30.56
CA VAL A 117 -22.24 -3.47 29.20
C VAL A 117 -22.19 -4.82 28.49
N HIS A 118 -23.10 -5.04 27.54
CA HIS A 118 -23.29 -6.33 26.88
C HIS A 118 -23.42 -6.20 25.34
N PRO A 119 -22.43 -5.62 24.65
CA PRO A 119 -22.51 -5.41 23.20
C PRO A 119 -22.50 -6.73 22.40
N GLN A 120 -22.95 -6.65 21.15
CA GLN A 120 -22.68 -7.70 20.17
C GLN A 120 -21.19 -7.66 19.76
N LEU A 121 -20.53 -8.80 19.70
CA LEU A 121 -19.13 -8.95 19.28
C LEU A 121 -19.10 -9.27 17.79
N TRP A 122 -18.70 -8.31 16.97
CA TRP A 122 -18.69 -8.46 15.51
C TRP A 122 -17.36 -9.03 15.05
N ILE A 123 -17.41 -10.20 14.42
CA ILE A 123 -16.22 -10.97 14.06
C ILE A 123 -16.25 -11.30 12.57
N SER A 124 -15.16 -11.02 11.88
CA SER A 124 -14.95 -11.45 10.50
C SER A 124 -14.18 -12.77 10.41
N GLY A 125 -14.16 -13.33 9.21
CA GLY A 125 -13.37 -14.49 8.82
C GLY A 125 -12.88 -14.30 7.39
N GLY A 126 -12.26 -15.35 6.83
CA GLY A 126 -11.74 -15.33 5.47
C GLY A 126 -11.93 -16.66 4.77
N GLY A 127 -11.18 -16.88 3.69
CA GLY A 127 -11.17 -18.15 2.96
C GLY A 127 -11.59 -18.04 1.50
N GLY A 128 -10.91 -18.82 0.65
CA GLY A 128 -11.33 -19.05 -0.74
C GLY A 128 -12.51 -20.02 -0.85
N PRO A 129 -13.15 -20.10 -2.05
CA PRO A 129 -14.32 -20.95 -2.30
C PRO A 129 -14.00 -22.42 -2.01
N ALA A 130 -14.98 -23.17 -1.48
CA ALA A 130 -14.89 -24.62 -1.31
C ALA A 130 -15.22 -25.31 -2.63
N ASN A 131 -14.39 -26.26 -3.05
CA ASN A 131 -14.50 -26.94 -4.35
C ASN A 131 -15.14 -28.33 -4.26
N SER A 132 -15.42 -28.82 -3.04
CA SER A 132 -16.17 -30.06 -2.81
C SER A 132 -17.03 -30.00 -1.55
N PRO A 133 -18.07 -30.85 -1.41
CA PRO A 133 -18.87 -30.96 -0.19
C PRO A 133 -18.05 -31.33 1.05
N GLU A 134 -17.00 -32.15 0.90
CA GLU A 134 -16.10 -32.49 2.01
C GLU A 134 -15.29 -31.27 2.46
N GLU A 135 -14.79 -30.47 1.52
CA GLU A 135 -14.07 -29.23 1.82
C GLU A 135 -14.98 -28.21 2.51
N GLN A 136 -16.23 -28.08 2.04
CA GLN A 136 -17.26 -27.22 2.66
C GLN A 136 -17.46 -27.60 4.13
N GLN A 137 -17.72 -28.88 4.41
CA GLN A 137 -17.95 -29.34 5.78
C GLN A 137 -16.71 -29.19 6.66
N GLN A 138 -15.51 -29.48 6.14
CA GLN A 138 -14.26 -29.27 6.88
C GLN A 138 -14.08 -27.81 7.28
N ARG A 139 -14.41 -26.89 6.38
CA ARG A 139 -14.27 -25.45 6.61
C ARG A 139 -15.30 -24.93 7.62
N VAL A 140 -16.55 -25.38 7.52
CA VAL A 140 -17.60 -25.11 8.53
C VAL A 140 -17.13 -25.58 9.91
N ASN A 141 -16.61 -26.80 10.02
CA ASN A 141 -16.12 -27.35 11.29
C ASN A 141 -14.94 -26.54 11.86
N ALA A 142 -14.02 -26.10 11.01
CA ALA A 142 -12.85 -25.32 11.41
C ALA A 142 -13.26 -23.94 11.96
N GLU A 143 -14.16 -23.24 11.27
CA GLU A 143 -14.66 -21.93 11.71
C GLU A 143 -15.51 -22.05 12.98
N ALA A 144 -16.36 -23.07 13.08
CA ALA A 144 -17.08 -23.36 14.33
C ALA A 144 -16.11 -23.63 15.49
N ALA A 145 -15.05 -24.41 15.28
CA ALA A 145 -14.04 -24.66 16.30
C ALA A 145 -13.29 -23.37 16.73
N ARG A 146 -12.99 -22.47 15.78
CA ARG A 146 -12.36 -21.18 16.05
C ARG A 146 -13.26 -20.25 16.87
N LEU A 147 -14.55 -20.20 16.53
CA LEU A 147 -15.52 -19.26 17.14
C LEU A 147 -16.05 -19.75 18.49
N LYS A 148 -16.10 -21.06 18.72
CA LYS A 148 -16.60 -21.66 19.96
C LYS A 148 -16.02 -21.05 21.25
N PRO A 149 -14.69 -20.97 21.45
CA PRO A 149 -14.13 -20.39 22.68
C PRO A 149 -14.51 -18.91 22.86
N ILE A 150 -14.68 -18.16 21.76
CA ILE A 150 -15.11 -16.76 21.82
C ILE A 150 -16.59 -16.66 22.21
N ALA A 151 -17.45 -17.50 21.62
CA ALA A 151 -18.87 -17.53 21.93
C ALA A 151 -19.14 -17.97 23.39
N GLU A 152 -18.38 -18.93 23.90
CA GLU A 152 -18.44 -19.35 25.31
C GLU A 152 -18.03 -18.20 26.25
N ALA A 153 -16.90 -17.54 25.97
CA ALA A 153 -16.44 -16.40 26.77
C ALA A 153 -17.39 -15.19 26.68
N ALA A 154 -17.98 -14.93 25.52
CA ALA A 154 -18.98 -13.89 25.32
C ALA A 154 -20.24 -14.15 26.16
N ALA A 155 -20.69 -15.41 26.24
CA ALA A 155 -21.86 -15.80 27.04
C ALA A 155 -21.64 -15.53 28.54
N GLU A 156 -20.43 -15.73 29.06
CA GLU A 156 -20.09 -15.46 30.46
C GLU A 156 -20.26 -13.99 30.86
N VAL A 157 -20.04 -13.08 29.92
CA VAL A 157 -20.23 -11.63 30.11
C VAL A 157 -21.55 -11.12 29.51
N GLY A 158 -22.48 -12.01 29.14
CA GLY A 158 -23.80 -11.65 28.61
C GLY A 158 -23.82 -11.12 27.17
N CYS A 159 -22.70 -11.19 26.46
CA CYS A 159 -22.58 -10.73 25.08
C CYS A 159 -23.02 -11.81 24.07
N LYS A 160 -23.38 -11.35 22.86
CA LYS A 160 -23.63 -12.22 21.69
C LYS A 160 -22.53 -12.07 20.67
N VAL A 161 -22.22 -13.11 19.90
CA VAL A 161 -21.30 -13.04 18.76
C VAL A 161 -22.11 -12.85 17.48
N ALA A 162 -21.71 -11.91 16.63
CA ALA A 162 -22.30 -11.69 15.32
C ALA A 162 -21.25 -11.92 14.23
N LEU A 163 -21.55 -12.83 13.30
CA LEU A 163 -20.70 -13.12 12.14
C LEU A 163 -20.88 -11.99 11.12
N TYR A 164 -19.77 -11.35 10.74
CA TYR A 164 -19.74 -10.18 9.87
C TYR A 164 -19.41 -10.58 8.43
N ASN A 165 -20.26 -10.21 7.47
CA ASN A 165 -20.14 -10.58 6.05
C ASN A 165 -19.08 -9.79 5.26
N HIS A 166 -17.79 -9.89 5.61
CA HIS A 166 -16.69 -9.14 4.96
C HIS A 166 -16.16 -9.82 3.66
N GLY A 167 -17.06 -10.30 2.79
CA GLY A 167 -16.70 -11.01 1.55
C GLY A 167 -15.96 -12.35 1.76
N GLY A 168 -15.49 -12.94 0.66
CA GLY A 168 -14.87 -14.27 0.68
C GLY A 168 -15.84 -15.38 1.09
N TRP A 169 -15.32 -16.60 1.32
CA TRP A 169 -16.18 -17.73 1.70
C TRP A 169 -16.96 -17.49 3.00
N PHE A 170 -16.28 -17.00 4.05
CA PHE A 170 -16.92 -16.70 5.34
C PHE A 170 -18.01 -15.61 5.23
N GLY A 171 -17.89 -14.70 4.26
CA GLY A 171 -18.83 -13.62 4.06
C GLY A 171 -20.17 -14.05 3.45
N GLY A 172 -20.27 -15.26 2.91
CA GLY A 172 -21.50 -15.81 2.37
C GLY A 172 -22.52 -16.13 3.48
N PRO A 173 -23.76 -15.57 3.44
CA PRO A 173 -24.79 -15.82 4.45
C PRO A 173 -25.10 -17.29 4.72
N GLU A 174 -25.10 -18.10 3.67
CA GLU A 174 -25.38 -19.53 3.75
C GLU A 174 -24.30 -20.25 4.57
N ASN A 175 -23.03 -19.90 4.32
CA ASN A 175 -21.89 -20.44 5.08
C ASN A 175 -21.95 -20.00 6.55
N GLN A 176 -22.35 -18.75 6.82
CA GLN A 176 -22.55 -18.28 8.20
C GLN A 176 -23.67 -19.05 8.91
N ILE A 177 -24.78 -19.33 8.22
CA ILE A 177 -25.87 -20.14 8.76
C ILE A 177 -25.39 -21.57 9.06
N GLU A 178 -24.59 -22.18 8.19
CA GLU A 178 -23.98 -23.50 8.45
C GLU A 178 -23.05 -23.49 9.66
N ILE A 179 -22.20 -22.47 9.80
CA ILE A 179 -21.33 -22.29 10.97
C ILE A 179 -22.15 -22.15 12.26
N ILE A 180 -23.24 -21.37 12.24
CA ILE A 180 -24.11 -21.20 13.42
C ILE A 180 -24.79 -22.52 13.79
N LYS A 181 -25.26 -23.29 12.80
CA LYS A 181 -25.85 -24.62 13.02
C LYS A 181 -24.83 -25.59 13.61
N GLU A 182 -23.59 -25.58 13.12
CA GLU A 182 -22.50 -26.44 13.62
C GLU A 182 -22.07 -26.04 15.04
N LEU A 183 -21.98 -24.74 15.35
CA LEU A 183 -21.68 -24.25 16.69
C LEU A 183 -22.72 -24.71 17.73
N ASN A 184 -23.99 -24.71 17.34
CA ASN A 184 -25.12 -25.08 18.19
C ASN A 184 -25.16 -24.28 19.52
N LEU A 185 -24.87 -22.98 19.43
CA LEU A 185 -24.91 -22.03 20.55
C LEU A 185 -26.00 -20.97 20.29
N ASN A 186 -26.75 -20.61 21.32
CA ASN A 186 -27.88 -19.68 21.21
C ASN A 186 -27.48 -18.18 21.24
N ASN A 187 -26.20 -17.89 21.47
CA ASN A 187 -25.66 -16.53 21.54
C ASN A 187 -24.82 -16.15 20.31
N VAL A 188 -24.97 -16.87 19.19
CA VAL A 188 -24.30 -16.58 17.92
C VAL A 188 -25.32 -16.27 16.83
N GLY A 189 -25.09 -15.22 16.05
CA GLY A 189 -25.96 -14.81 14.96
C GLY A 189 -25.21 -14.04 13.87
N ILE A 190 -25.92 -13.29 13.03
CA ILE A 190 -25.37 -12.59 11.85
C ILE A 190 -25.51 -11.08 11.99
N VAL A 191 -24.48 -10.33 11.59
CA VAL A 191 -24.58 -8.91 11.25
C VAL A 191 -24.37 -8.75 9.75
N TYR A 192 -25.40 -8.27 9.06
CA TYR A 192 -25.37 -8.13 7.60
C TYR A 192 -25.10 -6.68 7.17
N ASN A 193 -24.08 -6.48 6.36
CA ASN A 193 -23.61 -5.18 5.88
C ASN A 193 -23.85 -5.07 4.38
N LEU A 194 -24.70 -4.13 3.96
CA LEU A 194 -25.05 -3.95 2.55
C LEU A 194 -23.82 -3.65 1.67
N HIS A 195 -22.88 -2.83 2.15
CA HIS A 195 -21.67 -2.46 1.40
C HIS A 195 -20.71 -3.62 1.07
N HIS A 196 -20.87 -4.78 1.73
CA HIS A 196 -20.15 -6.01 1.36
C HIS A 196 -21.04 -7.02 0.62
N GLY A 197 -22.32 -6.71 0.40
CA GLY A 197 -23.30 -7.57 -0.23
C GLY A 197 -23.69 -7.18 -1.65
N HIS A 198 -22.82 -6.49 -2.40
CA HIS A 198 -23.11 -6.09 -3.80
C HIS A 198 -23.44 -7.31 -4.68
N GLU A 199 -22.73 -8.42 -4.50
CA GLU A 199 -23.00 -9.69 -5.21
C GLU A 199 -24.29 -10.42 -4.75
N HIS A 200 -24.91 -9.95 -3.66
CA HIS A 200 -26.10 -10.57 -3.07
C HIS A 200 -27.41 -9.86 -3.46
N LEU A 201 -27.35 -8.68 -4.09
CA LEU A 201 -28.49 -7.79 -4.28
C LEU A 201 -29.66 -8.44 -5.02
N ASP A 202 -29.38 -9.18 -6.09
CA ASP A 202 -30.39 -9.85 -6.93
C ASP A 202 -31.22 -10.89 -6.18
N ARG A 203 -30.65 -11.45 -5.11
CA ARG A 203 -31.23 -12.51 -4.28
C ARG A 203 -31.40 -12.10 -2.82
N PHE A 204 -31.30 -10.81 -2.52
CA PHE A 204 -31.28 -10.30 -1.15
C PHE A 204 -32.56 -10.61 -0.38
N GLU A 205 -33.73 -10.55 -1.01
CA GLU A 205 -35.00 -10.89 -0.35
C GLU A 205 -35.03 -12.35 0.12
N ALA A 206 -34.58 -13.29 -0.72
CA ALA A 206 -34.51 -14.70 -0.36
C ALA A 206 -33.49 -14.92 0.77
N LEU A 207 -32.29 -14.34 0.65
CA LEU A 207 -31.26 -14.39 1.68
C LEU A 207 -31.72 -13.82 3.02
N LEU A 208 -32.47 -12.71 2.99
CA LEU A 208 -33.01 -12.10 4.19
C LEU A 208 -33.98 -13.05 4.90
N GLN A 209 -34.84 -13.78 4.17
CA GLN A 209 -35.73 -14.77 4.78
C GLN A 209 -34.96 -15.91 5.45
N GLU A 210 -33.88 -16.38 4.84
CA GLU A 210 -33.02 -17.43 5.40
C GLU A 210 -32.21 -16.95 6.62
N MET A 211 -31.67 -15.73 6.56
CA MET A 211 -30.90 -15.12 7.65
C MET A 211 -31.78 -14.70 8.83
N LYS A 212 -33.05 -14.36 8.60
CA LYS A 212 -33.95 -13.75 9.59
C LYS A 212 -33.96 -14.43 10.97
N PRO A 213 -33.93 -15.78 11.12
CA PRO A 213 -33.87 -16.43 12.43
C PRO A 213 -32.57 -16.18 13.20
N TYR A 214 -31.50 -15.82 12.50
CA TYR A 214 -30.14 -15.65 13.04
C TYR A 214 -29.68 -14.18 13.04
N LEU A 215 -30.43 -13.28 12.40
CA LEU A 215 -30.02 -11.89 12.16
C LEU A 215 -30.10 -11.04 13.44
N LEU A 216 -28.94 -10.51 13.86
CA LEU A 216 -28.77 -9.69 15.06
C LEU A 216 -28.72 -8.18 14.77
N ALA A 217 -28.23 -7.77 13.60
CA ALA A 217 -28.16 -6.39 13.14
C ALA A 217 -28.05 -6.31 11.61
N LEU A 218 -28.45 -5.18 11.03
CA LEU A 218 -28.32 -4.92 9.59
C LEU A 218 -27.80 -3.49 9.38
N ASN A 219 -26.68 -3.34 8.66
CA ASN A 219 -26.04 -2.06 8.40
C ASN A 219 -26.31 -1.59 6.97
N LEU A 220 -26.85 -0.38 6.86
CA LEU A 220 -27.29 0.28 5.65
C LEU A 220 -26.27 1.30 5.14
N ASN A 221 -26.25 1.43 3.83
CA ASN A 221 -25.70 2.55 3.08
C ASN A 221 -26.49 2.66 1.78
N GLY A 222 -26.32 3.75 1.04
CA GLY A 222 -26.87 3.84 -0.30
C GLY A 222 -26.19 2.83 -1.23
N MET A 223 -27.01 2.13 -2.03
CA MET A 223 -26.59 1.05 -2.93
C MET A 223 -26.93 1.40 -4.38
N VAL A 224 -25.96 1.21 -5.25
CA VAL A 224 -26.07 1.34 -6.71
C VAL A 224 -25.88 -0.04 -7.33
N PRO A 225 -26.60 -0.42 -8.40
CA PRO A 225 -26.33 -1.65 -9.14
C PRO A 225 -24.86 -1.70 -9.57
N GLU A 226 -24.18 -2.80 -9.26
CA GLU A 226 -22.74 -2.98 -9.56
C GLU A 226 -21.87 -1.84 -9.01
N GLY A 227 -22.25 -1.24 -7.88
CA GLY A 227 -21.58 -0.06 -7.32
C GLY A 227 -20.13 -0.33 -6.93
N ASP A 228 -19.80 -1.55 -6.53
CA ASP A 228 -18.43 -1.99 -6.26
C ASP A 228 -17.54 -2.01 -7.50
N GLN A 229 -18.09 -2.18 -8.71
CA GLN A 229 -17.35 -2.16 -9.98
C GLN A 229 -17.14 -0.74 -10.53
N HIS A 230 -17.96 0.22 -10.10
CA HIS A 230 -17.98 1.59 -10.64
C HIS A 230 -17.50 2.66 -9.65
N GLY A 231 -16.84 2.26 -8.56
CA GLY A 231 -16.34 3.21 -7.54
C GLY A 231 -17.44 3.86 -6.70
N GLN A 232 -18.63 3.25 -6.66
CA GLN A 232 -19.81 3.67 -5.89
C GLN A 232 -20.22 2.60 -4.87
N LYS A 233 -19.23 1.91 -4.29
CA LYS A 233 -19.45 0.82 -3.34
C LYS A 233 -20.27 1.25 -2.12
N ILE A 234 -20.10 2.49 -1.68
CA ILE A 234 -20.80 3.10 -0.55
C ILE A 234 -21.14 4.54 -0.94
N VAL A 235 -22.43 4.84 -1.05
CA VAL A 235 -22.94 6.23 -1.19
C VAL A 235 -23.86 6.57 -0.02
N PRO A 236 -24.14 7.86 0.26
CA PRO A 236 -25.11 8.20 1.30
C PRO A 236 -26.50 7.65 1.00
N LEU A 237 -27.27 7.32 2.05
CA LEU A 237 -28.66 6.90 1.90
C LEU A 237 -29.48 7.95 1.13
N GLY A 238 -30.35 7.49 0.25
CA GLY A 238 -31.16 8.31 -0.66
C GLY A 238 -30.45 8.67 -1.97
N ALA A 239 -29.14 8.47 -2.05
CA ALA A 239 -28.36 8.65 -3.28
C ALA A 239 -28.30 7.36 -4.11
N GLY A 240 -28.45 6.20 -3.47
CA GLY A 240 -28.46 4.91 -4.15
C GLY A 240 -29.77 4.66 -4.89
N GLU A 241 -29.66 4.01 -6.05
CA GLU A 241 -30.80 3.68 -6.91
C GLU A 241 -31.64 2.53 -6.33
N LEU A 242 -31.03 1.67 -5.51
CA LEU A 242 -31.68 0.49 -4.93
C LEU A 242 -32.23 0.71 -3.51
N ASP A 243 -31.98 1.87 -2.91
CA ASP A 243 -32.26 2.13 -1.49
C ASP A 243 -33.72 1.89 -1.14
N LEU A 244 -34.65 2.45 -1.92
CA LEU A 244 -36.08 2.34 -1.65
C LEU A 244 -36.57 0.88 -1.74
N GLN A 245 -36.05 0.12 -2.70
CA GLN A 245 -36.40 -1.29 -2.88
C GLN A 245 -35.88 -2.13 -1.71
N LEU A 246 -34.60 -1.97 -1.34
CA LEU A 246 -33.97 -2.72 -0.26
C LEU A 246 -34.63 -2.42 1.09
N LEU A 247 -34.91 -1.15 1.39
CA LEU A 247 -35.65 -0.79 2.61
C LEU A 247 -37.09 -1.34 2.60
N SER A 248 -37.73 -1.42 1.43
CA SER A 248 -39.05 -2.04 1.32
C SER A 248 -38.99 -3.54 1.62
N ILE A 249 -37.99 -4.26 1.09
CA ILE A 249 -37.76 -5.69 1.34
C ILE A 249 -37.55 -5.94 2.85
N ILE A 250 -36.67 -5.14 3.47
CA ILE A 250 -36.37 -5.27 4.90
C ILE A 250 -37.63 -5.03 5.75
N ALA A 251 -38.40 -3.97 5.48
CA ALA A 251 -39.63 -3.69 6.22
C ALA A 251 -40.69 -4.79 6.02
N LYS A 252 -40.87 -5.30 4.80
CA LYS A 252 -41.82 -6.38 4.48
C LYS A 252 -41.41 -7.71 5.12
N SER A 253 -40.12 -7.93 5.38
CA SER A 253 -39.66 -9.12 6.08
C SER A 253 -40.24 -9.23 7.49
N GLY A 254 -40.64 -8.11 8.11
CA GLY A 254 -41.13 -8.05 9.49
C GLY A 254 -40.05 -8.27 10.55
N TRP A 255 -38.76 -8.21 10.19
CA TRP A 255 -37.65 -8.19 11.15
C TRP A 255 -37.56 -6.81 11.82
N GLN A 256 -37.30 -6.78 13.14
CA GLN A 256 -37.39 -5.58 13.99
C GLN A 256 -36.11 -5.32 14.81
N GLY A 257 -34.94 -5.66 14.26
CA GLY A 257 -33.66 -5.49 14.95
C GLY A 257 -32.98 -4.13 14.72
N PRO A 258 -31.76 -3.94 15.26
CA PRO A 258 -30.99 -2.70 15.12
C PRO A 258 -30.56 -2.43 13.67
N ILE A 259 -30.69 -1.17 13.24
CA ILE A 259 -30.29 -0.71 11.92
C ILE A 259 -29.05 0.18 12.03
N GLY A 260 -27.94 -0.23 11.41
CA GLY A 260 -26.74 0.59 11.34
C GLY A 260 -26.76 1.57 10.18
N ILE A 261 -26.21 2.77 10.38
CA ILE A 261 -25.78 3.67 9.31
C ILE A 261 -24.31 3.98 9.53
N LEU A 262 -23.55 4.18 8.45
CA LEU A 262 -22.10 4.20 8.55
C LEU A 262 -21.42 5.39 7.89
N ASP A 263 -20.22 5.65 8.38
CA ASP A 263 -19.17 6.36 7.67
C ASP A 263 -18.07 5.35 7.30
N HIS A 264 -17.37 5.59 6.20
CA HIS A 264 -16.19 4.80 5.83
C HIS A 264 -15.13 5.67 5.13
N ASP A 265 -15.35 6.98 5.13
CA ASP A 265 -14.59 7.93 4.33
C ASP A 265 -13.75 8.82 5.25
N THR A 266 -12.45 8.52 5.33
CA THR A 266 -11.51 9.22 6.21
C THR A 266 -11.32 10.70 5.87
N SER A 267 -11.80 11.15 4.71
CA SER A 267 -11.65 12.54 4.26
C SER A 267 -12.81 13.44 4.70
N VAL A 268 -13.88 12.86 5.23
CA VAL A 268 -15.15 13.55 5.49
C VAL A 268 -15.39 13.68 6.99
N ASP A 269 -16.03 14.77 7.42
CA ASP A 269 -16.49 14.88 8.80
C ASP A 269 -17.65 13.90 9.01
N THR A 270 -17.43 12.87 9.83
CA THR A 270 -18.42 11.85 10.18
C THR A 270 -19.76 12.44 10.57
N ARG A 271 -19.76 13.58 11.27
CA ARG A 271 -21.00 14.26 11.66
C ARG A 271 -21.86 14.58 10.43
N LEU A 272 -21.23 15.08 9.36
CA LEU A 272 -21.91 15.42 8.11
C LEU A 272 -22.37 14.16 7.39
N ARG A 273 -21.56 13.08 7.37
CA ARG A 273 -21.95 11.81 6.74
C ARG A 273 -23.12 11.14 7.44
N LEU A 274 -23.13 11.12 8.76
CA LEU A 274 -24.27 10.62 9.54
C LEU A 274 -25.52 11.48 9.31
N GLN A 275 -25.38 12.81 9.27
CA GLN A 275 -26.50 13.70 8.98
C GLN A 275 -27.07 13.48 7.57
N ASP A 276 -26.22 13.30 6.56
CA ASP A 276 -26.61 13.00 5.19
C ASP A 276 -27.38 11.67 5.11
N ASN A 277 -26.90 10.63 5.81
CA ASN A 277 -27.58 9.34 5.90
C ASN A 277 -28.94 9.44 6.61
N LEU A 278 -29.04 10.20 7.71
CA LEU A 278 -30.31 10.41 8.42
C LEU A 278 -31.33 11.16 7.55
N ASN A 279 -30.89 12.23 6.87
CA ASN A 279 -31.74 13.00 5.95
C ASN A 279 -32.23 12.14 4.79
N GLY A 280 -31.33 11.33 4.22
CA GLY A 280 -31.63 10.38 3.18
C GLY A 280 -32.64 9.31 3.60
N LEU A 281 -32.43 8.74 4.80
CA LEU A 281 -33.34 7.76 5.38
C LEU A 281 -34.73 8.35 5.60
N ASP A 282 -34.85 9.55 6.17
CA ASP A 282 -36.13 10.23 6.37
C ASP A 282 -36.88 10.47 5.06
N TRP A 283 -36.14 10.84 4.01
CA TRP A 283 -36.68 11.03 2.67
C TRP A 283 -37.18 9.71 2.04
N LEU A 284 -36.46 8.61 2.24
CA LEU A 284 -36.87 7.28 1.78
C LEU A 284 -38.07 6.74 2.57
N VAL A 285 -38.10 6.91 3.90
CA VAL A 285 -39.19 6.44 4.76
C VAL A 285 -40.52 7.11 4.41
N LYS A 286 -40.51 8.42 4.07
CA LYS A 286 -41.71 9.10 3.57
C LYS A 286 -42.25 8.44 2.29
N GLN A 287 -41.37 8.08 1.35
CA GLN A 287 -41.77 7.38 0.13
C GLN A 287 -42.33 5.98 0.42
N LEU A 288 -41.72 5.24 1.35
CA LEU A 288 -42.22 3.93 1.78
C LEU A 288 -43.62 4.00 2.39
N LYS A 289 -43.90 5.08 3.14
CA LYS A 289 -45.23 5.38 3.71
C LYS A 289 -46.24 5.88 2.67
N GLY A 290 -45.82 6.11 1.42
CA GLY A 290 -46.67 6.68 0.37
C GLY A 290 -46.91 8.18 0.51
N GLU A 291 -46.10 8.86 1.33
CA GLU A 291 -46.16 10.31 1.54
C GLU A 291 -45.36 11.05 0.46
N THR A 292 -45.68 12.33 0.21
CA THR A 292 -44.91 13.17 -0.71
C THR A 292 -43.59 13.59 -0.05
N ALA A 293 -42.47 12.96 -0.44
CA ALA A 293 -41.17 13.16 0.22
C ALA A 293 -40.48 14.51 -0.08
N GLY A 294 -40.95 15.27 -1.07
CA GLY A 294 -40.29 16.51 -1.52
C GLY A 294 -39.04 16.24 -2.38
N PRO A 295 -38.26 17.28 -2.73
CA PRO A 295 -37.02 17.11 -3.49
C PRO A 295 -36.02 16.23 -2.74
N ARG A 296 -35.14 15.55 -3.49
CA ARG A 296 -34.06 14.74 -2.91
C ARG A 296 -33.17 15.61 -2.00
N PRO A 297 -32.72 15.13 -0.84
CA PRO A 297 -31.83 15.87 0.05
C PRO A 297 -30.52 16.27 -0.65
N GLU A 298 -30.03 17.47 -0.34
CA GLU A 298 -28.68 17.87 -0.72
C GLU A 298 -27.68 17.26 0.28
N TYR A 299 -26.64 16.63 -0.24
CA TYR A 299 -25.59 15.97 0.55
C TYR A 299 -24.45 16.94 0.83
N GLN A 300 -24.08 17.11 2.10
CA GLN A 300 -22.99 18.00 2.51
C GLN A 300 -21.63 17.29 2.53
N SER A 301 -21.66 15.98 2.72
CA SER A 301 -20.51 15.10 2.92
C SER A 301 -20.12 14.30 1.67
N TRP A 302 -20.85 14.53 0.57
CA TRP A 302 -20.72 13.77 -0.67
C TRP A 302 -21.20 14.60 -1.86
N THR A 303 -20.42 14.59 -2.94
CA THR A 303 -20.82 15.12 -4.23
C THR A 303 -20.77 13.99 -5.26
N SER A 304 -21.79 13.88 -6.10
CA SER A 304 -21.77 12.91 -7.19
C SER A 304 -20.55 13.14 -8.09
N PRO A 305 -19.65 12.16 -8.27
CA PRO A 305 -18.52 12.28 -9.19
C PRO A 305 -18.96 12.38 -10.67
N PHE A 306 -20.25 12.18 -10.95
CA PHE A 306 -20.85 12.36 -12.27
C PHE A 306 -21.83 13.55 -12.23
N LYS A 307 -21.65 14.50 -13.15
CA LYS A 307 -22.67 15.51 -13.45
C LYS A 307 -23.91 14.77 -13.93
N VAL A 308 -24.97 14.79 -13.13
CA VAL A 308 -26.31 14.52 -13.63
C VAL A 308 -26.57 15.61 -14.68
N SER A 309 -26.40 15.29 -15.96
CA SER A 309 -27.01 16.11 -16.99
C SER A 309 -28.50 16.09 -16.69
N GLU A 310 -29.13 17.26 -16.56
CA GLU A 310 -30.57 17.39 -16.72
C GLU A 310 -30.93 16.93 -18.15
N SER A 311 -30.96 15.62 -18.37
CA SER A 311 -31.54 15.04 -19.56
C SER A 311 -33.02 14.87 -19.24
N THR A 312 -33.82 15.74 -19.83
CA THR A 312 -35.23 15.50 -20.10
C THR A 312 -35.45 14.03 -20.37
N SER A 313 -36.33 13.43 -19.57
CA SER A 313 -36.77 12.05 -19.64
C SER A 313 -36.97 11.55 -21.08
N SER A 314 -36.19 10.56 -21.47
CA SER A 314 -36.73 9.38 -22.15
C SER A 314 -35.92 8.20 -21.64
N ASP A 315 -36.48 7.50 -20.66
CA ASP A 315 -35.99 6.18 -20.26
C ASP A 315 -35.88 5.30 -21.53
N PRO A 316 -34.68 4.84 -21.93
CA PRO A 316 -34.51 4.02 -23.12
C PRO A 316 -35.21 2.66 -23.03
N SER A 317 -35.69 2.24 -21.84
CA SER A 317 -36.57 1.07 -21.68
C SER A 317 -37.98 1.30 -22.26
N VAL A 318 -38.39 2.56 -22.41
CA VAL A 318 -39.67 2.94 -23.00
C VAL A 318 -39.51 3.06 -24.52
N TYR A 319 -40.25 2.22 -25.24
CA TYR A 319 -40.24 2.24 -26.70
C TYR A 319 -40.63 3.61 -27.28
N ASP A 320 -39.75 4.17 -28.12
CA ASP A 320 -39.99 5.41 -28.86
C ASP A 320 -39.69 5.21 -30.35
N GLN A 321 -40.74 5.30 -31.17
CA GLN A 321 -40.65 5.16 -32.62
C GLN A 321 -39.77 6.23 -33.28
N THR A 322 -39.70 7.43 -32.71
CA THR A 322 -38.85 8.53 -33.20
C THR A 322 -37.38 8.22 -32.95
N LEU A 323 -37.09 7.65 -31.78
CA LEU A 323 -35.75 7.23 -31.39
C LEU A 323 -35.24 6.09 -32.29
N VAL A 324 -36.09 5.11 -32.64
CA VAL A 324 -35.75 4.06 -33.62
C VAL A 324 -35.33 4.66 -34.96
N ALA A 325 -36.11 5.60 -35.49
CA ALA A 325 -35.82 6.23 -36.77
C ALA A 325 -34.49 7.02 -36.73
N GLN A 326 -34.17 7.67 -35.60
CA GLN A 326 -32.90 8.35 -35.40
C GLN A 326 -31.73 7.37 -35.38
N TYR A 327 -31.82 6.27 -34.64
CA TYR A 327 -30.76 5.26 -34.59
C TYR A 327 -30.50 4.60 -35.95
N VAL A 328 -31.55 4.26 -36.70
CA VAL A 328 -31.42 3.70 -38.05
C VAL A 328 -30.66 4.67 -38.97
N LYS A 329 -31.04 5.96 -38.94
CA LYS A 329 -30.39 6.98 -39.76
C LYS A 329 -28.92 7.19 -39.34
N SER A 330 -28.69 7.45 -38.05
CA SER A 330 -27.35 7.73 -37.53
C SER A 330 -26.40 6.55 -37.69
N ALA A 331 -26.87 5.31 -37.51
CA ALA A 331 -26.03 4.13 -37.71
C ALA A 331 -25.62 3.98 -39.18
N SER A 332 -26.51 4.30 -40.12
CA SER A 332 -26.19 4.27 -41.56
C SER A 332 -25.17 5.36 -41.96
N GLU A 333 -25.21 6.53 -41.31
CA GLU A 333 -24.37 7.68 -41.67
C GLU A 333 -23.02 7.70 -40.92
N GLN A 334 -23.00 7.19 -39.67
CA GLN A 334 -21.90 7.41 -38.72
C GLN A 334 -21.37 6.12 -38.09
N GLY A 335 -22.00 4.97 -38.31
CA GLY A 335 -21.55 3.70 -37.75
C GLY A 335 -20.38 3.08 -38.51
N ASN A 336 -19.50 2.38 -37.79
CA ASN A 336 -18.39 1.60 -38.33
C ASN A 336 -18.61 0.09 -38.10
N ALA A 337 -18.68 -0.69 -39.18
CA ALA A 337 -18.97 -2.12 -39.12
C ALA A 337 -17.82 -2.97 -38.51
N GLU A 338 -16.56 -2.57 -38.66
CA GLU A 338 -15.42 -3.29 -38.03
C GLU A 338 -15.37 -3.03 -36.52
N ALA A 339 -15.63 -1.79 -36.09
CA ALA A 339 -15.79 -1.47 -34.66
C ALA A 339 -17.02 -2.19 -34.07
N GLY A 340 -18.11 -2.26 -34.84
CA GLY A 340 -19.33 -2.99 -34.48
C GLY A 340 -19.12 -4.48 -34.29
N LEU A 341 -18.27 -5.11 -35.11
CA LEU A 341 -17.87 -6.50 -34.92
C LEU A 341 -17.14 -6.71 -33.59
N ALA A 342 -16.19 -5.83 -33.24
CA ALA A 342 -15.46 -5.93 -31.97
C ALA A 342 -16.39 -5.79 -30.76
N ILE A 343 -17.44 -4.97 -30.88
CA ILE A 343 -18.48 -4.84 -29.87
C ILE A 343 -19.31 -6.13 -29.82
N PHE A 344 -19.75 -6.67 -30.95
CA PHE A 344 -20.56 -7.90 -31.02
C PHE A 344 -19.85 -9.12 -30.40
N THR A 345 -18.52 -9.19 -30.53
CA THR A 345 -17.70 -10.30 -30.03
C THR A 345 -17.13 -10.05 -28.63
N SER A 346 -17.37 -8.88 -28.03
CA SER A 346 -16.86 -8.56 -26.70
C SER A 346 -17.53 -9.38 -25.59
N ALA A 347 -16.77 -9.75 -24.56
CA ALA A 347 -17.32 -10.40 -23.37
C ALA A 347 -18.36 -9.53 -22.64
N LYS A 348 -18.27 -8.20 -22.77
CA LYS A 348 -19.20 -7.25 -22.14
C LYS A 348 -20.59 -7.23 -22.78
N SER A 349 -20.69 -7.44 -24.10
CA SER A 349 -21.97 -7.43 -24.82
C SER A 349 -22.53 -8.85 -25.04
N ALA A 350 -21.66 -9.87 -25.00
CA ALA A 350 -21.97 -11.29 -25.11
C ALA A 350 -22.86 -11.71 -26.31
N CYS A 351 -22.99 -10.88 -27.35
CA CYS A 351 -23.90 -11.16 -28.45
C CYS A 351 -23.52 -12.44 -29.20
N ILE A 352 -22.21 -12.65 -29.42
CA ILE A 352 -21.65 -13.86 -30.05
C ILE A 352 -21.91 -15.13 -29.23
N SER A 353 -22.06 -15.04 -27.91
CA SER A 353 -22.31 -16.21 -27.05
C SER A 353 -23.69 -16.82 -27.29
N CYS A 354 -24.65 -16.00 -27.74
CA CYS A 354 -26.00 -16.45 -28.02
C CYS A 354 -26.29 -16.62 -29.52
N HIS A 355 -25.66 -15.81 -30.38
CA HIS A 355 -25.97 -15.75 -31.81
C HIS A 355 -24.85 -16.29 -32.69
N LYS A 356 -25.23 -17.02 -33.75
CA LYS A 356 -24.29 -17.56 -34.73
C LYS A 356 -23.99 -16.57 -35.87
N LEU A 357 -22.72 -16.48 -36.26
CA LEU A 357 -22.19 -15.73 -37.38
C LEU A 357 -21.24 -16.63 -38.20
N GLY A 358 -21.70 -17.13 -39.34
CA GLY A 358 -20.97 -18.16 -40.10
C GLY A 358 -20.81 -19.44 -39.28
N GLU A 359 -19.57 -19.82 -38.97
CA GLU A 359 -19.25 -20.97 -38.11
C GLU A 359 -18.95 -20.60 -36.65
N HIS A 360 -19.02 -19.31 -36.28
CA HIS A 360 -18.67 -18.83 -34.94
C HIS A 360 -19.92 -18.42 -34.15
N GLY A 361 -19.90 -18.61 -32.82
CA GLY A 361 -20.94 -18.16 -31.89
C GLY A 361 -21.95 -19.23 -31.46
N GLY A 362 -22.96 -18.80 -30.69
CA GLY A 362 -23.94 -19.68 -30.04
C GLY A 362 -25.21 -19.98 -30.85
N THR A 363 -26.01 -20.92 -30.35
CA THR A 363 -27.30 -21.32 -30.97
C THR A 363 -28.52 -21.05 -30.07
N VAL A 364 -28.33 -20.27 -29.01
CA VAL A 364 -29.37 -19.85 -28.05
C VAL A 364 -30.37 -18.89 -28.72
N GLY A 365 -29.86 -17.96 -29.53
CA GLY A 365 -30.64 -17.02 -30.32
C GLY A 365 -30.62 -17.38 -31.82
N PRO A 366 -31.35 -16.64 -32.66
CA PRO A 366 -31.34 -16.83 -34.11
C PRO A 366 -29.95 -16.65 -34.70
N GLU A 367 -29.66 -17.40 -35.76
CA GLU A 367 -28.47 -17.17 -36.59
C GLU A 367 -28.56 -15.81 -37.29
N LEU A 368 -27.51 -15.00 -37.19
CA LEU A 368 -27.50 -13.62 -37.68
C LEU A 368 -26.72 -13.41 -38.97
N THR A 369 -26.09 -14.46 -39.52
CA THR A 369 -25.24 -14.40 -40.73
C THR A 369 -25.85 -13.60 -41.88
N LYS A 370 -27.18 -13.62 -42.02
CA LYS A 370 -27.93 -12.92 -43.08
C LYS A 370 -29.00 -11.96 -42.57
N ILE A 371 -28.96 -11.58 -41.29
CA ILE A 371 -30.07 -10.85 -40.65
C ILE A 371 -30.34 -9.48 -41.31
N GLY A 372 -29.32 -8.82 -41.85
CA GLY A 372 -29.43 -7.53 -42.53
C GLY A 372 -30.23 -7.56 -43.84
N VAL A 373 -30.40 -8.74 -44.46
CA VAL A 373 -31.28 -8.94 -45.62
C VAL A 373 -32.63 -9.57 -45.26
N GLU A 374 -32.76 -10.15 -44.07
CA GLU A 374 -33.96 -10.84 -43.60
C GLU A 374 -34.89 -9.96 -42.76
N ARG A 375 -34.36 -8.93 -42.09
CA ARG A 375 -35.12 -7.96 -41.29
C ARG A 375 -34.88 -6.53 -41.76
N LYS A 376 -35.88 -5.67 -41.61
CA LYS A 376 -35.71 -4.24 -41.89
C LYS A 376 -34.79 -3.62 -40.83
N PRO A 377 -33.98 -2.59 -41.15
CA PRO A 377 -33.09 -1.95 -40.16
C PRO A 377 -33.80 -1.48 -38.88
N ARG A 378 -35.04 -1.01 -39.00
CA ARG A 378 -35.88 -0.64 -37.84
C ARG A 378 -36.15 -1.84 -36.91
N GLU A 379 -36.40 -3.02 -37.47
CA GLU A 379 -36.71 -4.24 -36.72
C GLU A 379 -35.45 -4.78 -36.01
N ILE A 380 -34.27 -4.56 -36.61
CA ILE A 380 -32.98 -4.87 -35.99
C ILE A 380 -32.71 -3.95 -34.80
N VAL A 381 -32.88 -2.63 -34.97
CA VAL A 381 -32.75 -1.66 -33.85
C VAL A 381 -33.74 -1.97 -32.75
N GLU A 382 -34.97 -2.31 -33.10
CA GLU A 382 -36.00 -2.69 -32.13
C GLU A 382 -35.61 -3.94 -31.34
N SER A 383 -35.07 -4.98 -31.99
CA SER A 383 -34.60 -6.19 -31.30
C SER A 383 -33.39 -5.95 -30.40
N ILE A 384 -32.51 -5.00 -30.72
CA ILE A 384 -31.32 -4.70 -29.91
C ILE A 384 -31.69 -3.91 -28.64
N PHE A 385 -32.59 -2.93 -28.74
CA PHE A 385 -32.94 -2.04 -27.63
C PHE A 385 -34.16 -2.51 -26.82
N TRP A 386 -35.11 -3.20 -27.47
CA TRP A 386 -36.35 -3.68 -26.86
C TRP A 386 -36.63 -5.14 -27.28
N PRO A 387 -35.79 -6.09 -26.82
CA PRO A 387 -35.85 -7.48 -27.28
C PRO A 387 -37.19 -8.17 -26.99
N LYS A 388 -37.94 -7.71 -25.98
CA LYS A 388 -39.27 -8.22 -25.63
C LYS A 388 -40.41 -7.77 -26.55
N LYS A 389 -40.17 -6.80 -27.44
CA LYS A 389 -41.23 -6.17 -28.26
C LYS A 389 -41.81 -7.11 -29.33
N ASP A 390 -40.96 -7.89 -29.98
CA ASP A 390 -41.32 -8.81 -31.06
C ASP A 390 -40.48 -10.09 -30.96
N VAL A 391 -40.99 -11.04 -30.17
CA VAL A 391 -40.37 -12.35 -29.95
C VAL A 391 -41.13 -13.38 -30.76
N LYS A 392 -40.45 -14.07 -31.67
CA LYS A 392 -41.09 -15.18 -32.41
C LYS A 392 -41.44 -16.32 -31.45
N PRO A 393 -42.55 -17.05 -31.66
CA PRO A 393 -43.01 -18.10 -30.75
C PRO A 393 -41.94 -19.15 -30.41
N GLU A 394 -41.07 -19.51 -31.36
CA GLU A 394 -39.99 -20.48 -31.15
C GLU A 394 -38.86 -20.02 -30.21
N TYR A 395 -38.79 -18.71 -29.88
CA TYR A 395 -37.83 -18.12 -28.94
C TYR A 395 -38.49 -17.57 -27.68
N VAL A 396 -39.76 -17.91 -27.42
CA VAL A 396 -40.42 -17.65 -26.14
C VAL A 396 -40.04 -18.78 -25.17
N SER A 397 -39.36 -18.44 -24.09
CA SER A 397 -38.99 -19.42 -23.06
C SER A 397 -40.25 -19.92 -22.35
N HIS A 398 -40.23 -21.17 -21.91
CA HIS A 398 -41.29 -21.79 -21.13
C HIS A 398 -40.65 -22.47 -19.93
N THR A 399 -41.29 -22.32 -18.78
CA THR A 399 -40.95 -23.03 -17.55
C THR A 399 -42.02 -24.09 -17.30
N ILE A 400 -41.61 -25.36 -17.21
CA ILE A 400 -42.45 -26.48 -16.82
C ILE A 400 -42.08 -26.88 -15.39
N ILE A 401 -43.07 -26.92 -14.53
CA ILE A 401 -43.01 -27.46 -13.18
C ILE A 401 -43.71 -28.82 -13.22
N THR A 402 -42.98 -29.90 -12.92
CA THR A 402 -43.54 -31.26 -12.89
C THR A 402 -44.29 -31.50 -11.57
N ASP A 403 -45.17 -32.49 -11.52
CA ASP A 403 -45.85 -32.94 -10.29
C ASP A 403 -44.88 -33.41 -9.17
N GLU A 404 -43.68 -33.85 -9.54
CA GLU A 404 -42.56 -34.11 -8.62
C GLU A 404 -41.85 -32.84 -8.11
N GLY A 405 -42.30 -31.64 -8.49
CA GLY A 405 -41.74 -30.35 -8.08
C GLY A 405 -40.43 -29.96 -8.77
N LYS A 406 -40.07 -30.58 -9.91
CA LYS A 406 -38.87 -30.22 -10.68
C LYS A 406 -39.17 -29.08 -11.66
N ILE A 407 -38.25 -28.14 -11.77
CA ILE A 407 -38.39 -26.96 -12.64
C ILE A 407 -37.47 -27.12 -13.86
N HIS A 408 -38.06 -27.08 -15.05
CA HIS A 408 -37.35 -27.14 -16.32
C HIS A 408 -37.64 -25.87 -17.13
N THR A 409 -36.62 -25.19 -17.65
CA THR A 409 -36.79 -23.99 -18.48
C THR A 409 -36.13 -24.18 -19.84
N GLY A 410 -36.86 -23.86 -20.91
CA GLY A 410 -36.34 -23.97 -22.28
C GLY A 410 -37.30 -23.48 -23.35
N TYR A 411 -36.96 -23.69 -24.62
CA TYR A 411 -37.85 -23.38 -25.75
C TYR A 411 -38.76 -24.55 -26.08
N LEU A 412 -40.04 -24.29 -26.30
CA LEU A 412 -41.00 -25.32 -26.66
C LEU A 412 -40.81 -25.73 -28.13
N THR A 413 -40.37 -26.95 -28.37
CA THR A 413 -40.11 -27.48 -29.73
C THR A 413 -41.21 -28.40 -30.24
N ASN A 414 -42.01 -28.98 -29.33
CA ASN A 414 -43.18 -29.78 -29.66
C ASN A 414 -44.29 -29.58 -28.60
N SER A 415 -45.54 -29.54 -29.04
CA SER A 415 -46.72 -29.39 -28.17
C SER A 415 -47.93 -30.06 -28.81
N THR A 416 -48.08 -31.37 -28.57
CA THR A 416 -49.23 -32.17 -29.04
C THR A 416 -50.32 -32.25 -27.97
N GLY A 417 -51.43 -32.94 -28.23
CA GLY A 417 -52.47 -33.12 -27.20
C GLY A 417 -52.02 -33.92 -25.98
N GLU A 418 -50.94 -34.70 -26.10
CA GLU A 418 -50.50 -35.68 -25.10
C GLU A 418 -49.10 -35.37 -24.52
N GLU A 419 -48.26 -34.60 -25.23
CA GLU A 419 -46.86 -34.34 -24.82
C GLU A 419 -46.43 -32.88 -24.99
N ARG A 420 -45.42 -32.46 -24.22
CA ARG A 420 -44.66 -31.20 -24.37
C ARG A 420 -43.16 -31.51 -24.44
N THR A 421 -42.43 -30.90 -25.37
CA THR A 421 -40.96 -31.04 -25.45
C THR A 421 -40.26 -29.69 -25.30
N LEU A 422 -39.45 -29.53 -24.25
CA LEU A 422 -38.57 -28.39 -24.05
C LEU A 422 -37.17 -28.66 -24.60
N LYS A 423 -36.58 -27.67 -25.26
CA LYS A 423 -35.16 -27.63 -25.61
C LYS A 423 -34.43 -26.70 -24.65
N ASN A 424 -33.44 -27.21 -23.94
CA ASN A 424 -32.54 -26.38 -23.15
C ASN A 424 -31.68 -25.52 -24.12
N PRO A 425 -31.74 -24.19 -24.02
CA PRO A 425 -31.06 -23.26 -24.93
C PRO A 425 -29.53 -23.31 -24.79
N ALA A 426 -29.01 -23.59 -23.60
CA ALA A 426 -27.57 -23.59 -23.31
C ALA A 426 -26.90 -24.91 -23.71
N THR A 427 -27.57 -26.05 -23.49
CA THR A 427 -27.01 -27.38 -23.76
C THR A 427 -27.52 -28.01 -25.06
N GLY A 428 -28.64 -27.52 -25.60
CA GLY A 428 -29.32 -28.10 -26.76
C GLY A 428 -30.13 -29.36 -26.47
N GLU A 429 -30.14 -29.83 -25.21
CA GLU A 429 -30.84 -31.05 -24.78
C GLU A 429 -32.36 -30.93 -24.94
N LEU A 430 -33.01 -32.02 -25.36
CA LEU A 430 -34.47 -32.11 -25.48
C LEU A 430 -35.03 -32.93 -24.32
N THR A 431 -36.02 -32.39 -23.62
CA THR A 431 -36.75 -33.08 -22.54
C THR A 431 -38.23 -33.10 -22.88
N THR A 432 -38.82 -34.30 -22.96
CA THR A 432 -40.24 -34.50 -23.23
C THR A 432 -40.97 -34.88 -21.95
N PHE A 433 -42.14 -34.27 -21.75
CA PHE A 433 -43.04 -34.49 -20.61
C PHE A 433 -44.41 -34.93 -21.13
N ALA A 434 -45.02 -35.91 -20.48
CA ALA A 434 -46.44 -36.19 -20.69
C ALA A 434 -47.26 -35.07 -20.03
N VAL A 435 -48.39 -34.67 -20.61
CA VAL A 435 -49.18 -33.52 -20.11
C VAL A 435 -49.71 -33.76 -18.69
N ASP A 436 -49.93 -35.00 -18.29
CA ASP A 436 -50.36 -35.40 -16.94
C ASP A 436 -49.25 -35.34 -15.88
N GLU A 437 -47.98 -35.26 -16.28
CA GLU A 437 -46.82 -35.08 -15.39
C GLU A 437 -46.51 -33.59 -15.14
N ILE A 438 -47.22 -32.67 -15.81
CA ILE A 438 -47.02 -31.22 -15.71
C ILE A 438 -48.01 -30.64 -14.70
N ASP A 439 -47.49 -30.14 -13.57
CA ASP A 439 -48.28 -29.41 -12.57
C ASP A 439 -48.56 -27.97 -13.04
N GLU A 440 -47.54 -27.29 -13.58
CA GLU A 440 -47.70 -25.94 -14.11
C GLU A 440 -46.79 -25.68 -15.34
N GLN A 441 -47.33 -25.04 -16.37
CA GLN A 441 -46.56 -24.52 -17.50
C GLN A 441 -46.70 -23.01 -17.58
N ILE A 442 -45.59 -22.30 -17.37
CA ILE A 442 -45.54 -20.84 -17.34
C ILE A 442 -44.80 -20.35 -18.59
N PRO A 443 -45.47 -19.63 -19.52
CA PRO A 443 -44.76 -18.96 -20.60
C PRO A 443 -43.93 -17.80 -20.04
N GLY A 444 -42.63 -17.80 -20.33
CA GLY A 444 -41.70 -16.74 -20.02
C GLY A 444 -41.59 -15.70 -21.14
N SER A 445 -40.44 -15.02 -21.20
CA SER A 445 -40.12 -14.02 -22.23
C SER A 445 -39.02 -14.53 -23.16
N THR A 446 -38.34 -13.64 -23.88
CA THR A 446 -37.09 -14.01 -24.58
C THR A 446 -35.93 -14.18 -23.59
N LEU A 447 -34.96 -15.01 -23.93
CA LEU A 447 -33.69 -15.12 -23.19
C LEU A 447 -32.70 -14.00 -23.52
N MET A 448 -33.00 -13.15 -24.51
CA MET A 448 -32.23 -11.94 -24.78
C MET A 448 -32.54 -10.88 -23.69
N PRO A 449 -31.55 -10.44 -22.90
CA PRO A 449 -31.80 -9.57 -21.75
C PRO A 449 -32.15 -8.14 -22.19
N ASP A 450 -32.95 -7.43 -21.38
CA ASP A 450 -33.16 -5.99 -21.55
C ASP A 450 -31.88 -5.22 -21.18
N GLY A 451 -31.73 -4.00 -21.71
CA GLY A 451 -30.61 -3.12 -21.32
C GLY A 451 -29.24 -3.49 -21.89
N LEU A 452 -29.18 -4.37 -22.90
CA LEU A 452 -27.92 -4.76 -23.59
C LEU A 452 -27.07 -3.58 -24.07
N THR A 453 -27.72 -2.45 -24.42
CA THR A 453 -27.05 -1.25 -24.92
C THR A 453 -26.69 -0.24 -23.83
N THR A 454 -27.09 -0.46 -22.57
CA THR A 454 -26.93 0.50 -21.47
C THR A 454 -25.45 0.73 -21.13
N ALA A 455 -24.61 -0.30 -21.20
CA ALA A 455 -23.17 -0.21 -20.99
C ALA A 455 -22.38 0.26 -22.23
N MET A 456 -23.07 0.59 -23.34
CA MET A 456 -22.45 1.05 -24.58
C MET A 456 -22.56 2.57 -24.70
N SER A 457 -21.46 3.22 -25.06
CA SER A 457 -21.51 4.61 -25.53
C SER A 457 -22.41 4.72 -26.77
N LYS A 458 -22.91 5.92 -27.04
CA LYS A 458 -23.75 6.18 -28.22
C LYS A 458 -23.07 5.73 -29.52
N GLN A 459 -21.76 5.97 -29.66
CA GLN A 459 -21.02 5.55 -30.86
C GLN A 459 -20.96 4.03 -30.97
N GLN A 460 -20.69 3.33 -29.87
CA GLN A 460 -20.68 1.86 -29.85
C GLN A 460 -22.05 1.27 -30.25
N GLN A 461 -23.15 1.88 -29.83
CA GLN A 461 -24.49 1.48 -30.26
C GLN A 461 -24.67 1.65 -31.78
N LEU A 462 -24.22 2.77 -32.36
CA LEU A 462 -24.30 3.01 -33.81
C LEU A 462 -23.43 2.02 -34.60
N ASP A 463 -22.23 1.74 -34.12
CA ASP A 463 -21.30 0.79 -34.73
C ASP A 463 -21.87 -0.63 -34.72
N LEU A 464 -22.44 -1.06 -33.59
CA LEU A 464 -23.12 -2.36 -33.47
C LEU A 464 -24.33 -2.47 -34.41
N ILE A 465 -25.19 -1.44 -34.47
CA ILE A 465 -26.34 -1.42 -35.40
C ILE A 465 -25.84 -1.48 -36.84
N LYS A 466 -24.81 -0.70 -37.21
CA LYS A 466 -24.25 -0.71 -38.58
C LYS A 466 -23.71 -2.09 -38.93
N PHE A 467 -22.99 -2.74 -38.01
CA PHE A 467 -22.51 -4.11 -38.20
C PHE A 467 -23.66 -5.10 -38.42
N VAL A 468 -24.60 -5.20 -37.48
CA VAL A 468 -25.69 -6.20 -37.55
C VAL A 468 -26.61 -5.95 -38.75
N SER A 469 -26.92 -4.68 -39.07
CA SER A 469 -27.80 -4.32 -40.19
C SER A 469 -27.18 -4.53 -41.58
N THR A 470 -25.85 -4.64 -41.68
CA THR A 470 -25.16 -4.90 -42.95
C THR A 470 -24.85 -6.38 -43.18
N LEU A 471 -25.07 -7.27 -42.21
CA LEU A 471 -24.85 -8.71 -42.34
C LEU A 471 -25.65 -9.31 -43.51
N GLY A 472 -24.97 -10.07 -44.38
CA GLY A 472 -25.55 -10.64 -45.59
C GLY A 472 -25.65 -9.69 -46.79
N THR A 473 -25.20 -8.44 -46.65
CA THR A 473 -25.12 -7.45 -47.75
C THR A 473 -23.69 -7.33 -48.29
N ASN A 474 -23.50 -6.60 -49.39
CA ASN A 474 -22.17 -6.30 -49.95
C ASN A 474 -21.34 -5.34 -49.08
N GLU A 475 -21.94 -4.74 -48.04
CA GLU A 475 -21.26 -3.86 -47.07
C GLU A 475 -20.81 -4.61 -45.80
N ALA A 476 -21.09 -5.92 -45.70
CA ALA A 476 -20.71 -6.72 -44.55
C ALA A 476 -19.18 -6.90 -44.41
N VAL A 477 -18.69 -7.00 -43.18
CA VAL A 477 -17.33 -7.49 -42.89
C VAL A 477 -17.23 -8.94 -43.39
N SER A 478 -16.16 -9.27 -44.12
CA SER A 478 -15.97 -10.63 -44.67
C SER A 478 -15.83 -11.68 -43.57
N LEU A 479 -16.33 -12.89 -43.80
CA LEU A 479 -16.24 -13.99 -42.83
C LEU A 479 -14.78 -14.38 -42.51
N ASP A 480 -13.85 -14.20 -43.45
CA ASP A 480 -12.42 -14.41 -43.21
C ASP A 480 -11.85 -13.42 -42.18
N LYS A 481 -12.21 -12.13 -42.28
CA LYS A 481 -11.82 -11.10 -41.30
C LYS A 481 -12.44 -11.34 -39.93
N VAL A 482 -13.69 -11.84 -39.90
CA VAL A 482 -14.35 -12.26 -38.65
C VAL A 482 -13.53 -13.38 -37.98
N GLY A 483 -13.11 -14.39 -38.75
CA GLY A 483 -12.27 -15.49 -38.24
C GLY A 483 -10.92 -15.01 -37.68
N GLU A 484 -10.22 -14.12 -38.40
CA GLU A 484 -8.93 -13.56 -37.94
C GLU A 484 -9.08 -12.74 -36.64
N MET A 485 -10.14 -11.94 -36.52
CA MET A 485 -10.35 -11.10 -35.35
C MET A 485 -10.78 -11.93 -34.12
N MET A 486 -11.59 -12.97 -34.32
CA MET A 486 -11.97 -13.92 -33.27
C MET A 486 -10.75 -14.68 -32.72
N ALA A 487 -9.80 -15.06 -33.57
CA ALA A 487 -8.56 -15.71 -33.14
C ALA A 487 -7.70 -14.82 -32.21
N ARG A 488 -7.80 -13.48 -32.34
CA ARG A 488 -7.08 -12.51 -31.50
C ARG A 488 -7.77 -12.23 -30.16
N MET A 489 -9.09 -12.42 -30.07
CA MET A 489 -9.87 -12.08 -28.87
C MET A 489 -9.96 -13.22 -27.83
N HIS A 490 -9.60 -14.45 -28.20
CA HIS A 490 -9.59 -15.60 -27.30
C HIS A 490 -8.24 -15.86 -26.59
N VAL A 491 -7.27 -14.94 -26.73
CA VAL A 491 -6.01 -15.01 -25.96
C VAL A 491 -6.23 -14.32 -24.62
N HIS A 492 -6.47 -15.11 -23.57
CA HIS A 492 -6.60 -14.64 -22.20
C HIS A 492 -5.25 -14.82 -21.48
N GLY A 493 -4.39 -13.81 -21.54
CA GLY A 493 -3.09 -13.80 -20.84
C GLY A 493 -2.01 -13.02 -21.58
N PRO A 494 -0.89 -12.68 -20.92
CA PRO A 494 0.30 -12.17 -21.59
C PRO A 494 0.80 -13.20 -22.62
N ALA A 495 1.34 -12.72 -23.74
CA ALA A 495 2.07 -13.58 -24.65
C ALA A 495 3.29 -14.20 -23.96
N GLU A 496 3.71 -15.37 -24.42
CA GLU A 496 4.90 -16.05 -23.93
C GLU A 496 6.03 -15.88 -24.95
N PHE A 497 7.26 -15.70 -24.47
CA PHE A 497 8.45 -15.85 -25.30
C PHE A 497 9.55 -16.55 -24.51
N GLU A 498 10.42 -17.28 -25.20
CA GLU A 498 11.57 -17.91 -24.57
C GLU A 498 12.66 -16.87 -24.30
N TYR A 499 13.16 -16.85 -23.06
CA TYR A 499 14.33 -16.07 -22.65
C TYR A 499 15.28 -16.93 -21.83
N ASN A 500 16.54 -16.48 -21.76
CA ASN A 500 17.56 -17.05 -20.89
C ASN A 500 18.27 -15.91 -20.14
N ARG A 501 19.06 -16.26 -19.13
CA ARG A 501 19.81 -15.30 -18.31
C ARG A 501 21.02 -14.68 -19.03
N ASP A 502 21.59 -15.37 -20.02
CA ASP A 502 22.86 -15.00 -20.64
C ASP A 502 22.76 -13.62 -21.32
N PRO A 503 23.69 -12.68 -21.08
CA PRO A 503 23.67 -11.38 -21.74
C PRO A 503 23.72 -11.52 -23.27
N LEU A 504 23.05 -10.61 -23.99
CA LEU A 504 23.10 -10.56 -25.46
C LEU A 504 24.53 -10.28 -25.96
N PHE A 505 25.29 -9.50 -25.19
CA PHE A 505 26.68 -9.13 -25.48
C PHE A 505 27.59 -9.46 -24.29
N PRO A 506 27.99 -10.73 -24.08
CA PRO A 506 28.75 -11.13 -22.89
C PRO A 506 30.09 -10.41 -22.70
N THR A 507 30.68 -9.84 -23.76
CA THR A 507 31.90 -9.01 -23.67
C THR A 507 31.68 -7.69 -22.95
N ASP A 508 30.46 -7.17 -22.97
CA ASP A 508 30.10 -5.90 -22.32
C ASP A 508 29.74 -6.13 -20.83
N TRP A 509 29.57 -7.39 -20.44
CA TRP A 509 29.18 -7.83 -19.10
C TRP A 509 30.17 -8.88 -18.57
N PRO A 510 31.47 -8.56 -18.40
CA PRO A 510 32.48 -9.55 -18.09
C PRO A 510 32.29 -10.26 -16.73
N ASN A 511 31.49 -9.69 -15.83
CA ASN A 511 31.26 -10.19 -14.47
C ASN A 511 29.87 -10.85 -14.31
N TRP A 512 29.15 -11.14 -15.40
CA TRP A 512 27.77 -11.61 -15.32
C TRP A 512 27.61 -12.95 -14.59
N GLN A 513 28.70 -13.73 -14.47
CA GLN A 513 28.77 -14.99 -13.73
C GLN A 513 29.36 -14.86 -12.32
N ALA A 514 29.74 -13.65 -11.89
CA ALA A 514 30.24 -13.41 -10.54
C ALA A 514 29.20 -13.80 -9.49
N HIS A 515 29.65 -14.07 -8.27
CA HIS A 515 28.79 -14.61 -7.21
C HIS A 515 27.47 -13.83 -7.05
N ILE A 516 27.51 -12.49 -6.99
CA ILE A 516 26.30 -11.67 -6.82
C ILE A 516 25.46 -11.58 -8.11
N ASN A 517 26.10 -11.65 -9.27
CA ASN A 517 25.49 -11.33 -10.56
C ASN A 517 24.92 -12.57 -11.29
N ARG A 518 25.35 -13.78 -10.89
CA ARG A 518 25.14 -15.06 -11.61
C ARG A 518 23.68 -15.43 -11.89
N ASP A 519 22.76 -15.01 -11.04
CA ASP A 519 21.35 -15.38 -11.16
C ASP A 519 20.54 -14.31 -11.94
N ARG A 520 21.18 -13.20 -12.34
CA ARG A 520 20.47 -12.09 -12.99
C ARG A 520 20.01 -12.39 -14.42
N LEU A 521 18.82 -11.91 -14.76
CA LEU A 521 18.23 -11.94 -16.09
C LEU A 521 18.63 -10.68 -16.87
N TYR A 522 19.66 -10.80 -17.70
CA TYR A 522 20.16 -9.70 -18.52
C TYR A 522 19.31 -9.47 -19.76
N ASP A 523 19.23 -8.21 -20.19
CA ASP A 523 18.68 -7.79 -21.48
C ASP A 523 17.23 -8.25 -21.75
N PHE A 524 16.42 -8.49 -20.70
CA PHE A 524 15.06 -9.03 -20.86
C PHE A 524 14.22 -8.25 -21.87
N TYR A 525 14.10 -6.93 -21.70
CA TYR A 525 13.30 -6.09 -22.59
C TYR A 525 13.86 -6.03 -24.01
N ALA A 526 15.18 -6.15 -24.18
CA ALA A 526 15.79 -6.21 -25.51
C ALA A 526 15.48 -7.54 -26.21
N LYS A 527 15.55 -8.66 -25.48
CA LYS A 527 15.18 -10.00 -25.96
C LYS A 527 13.68 -10.08 -26.30
N GLU A 528 12.83 -9.53 -25.44
CA GLU A 528 11.38 -9.42 -25.65
C GLU A 528 11.07 -8.61 -26.91
N ALA A 529 11.66 -7.42 -27.03
CA ALA A 529 11.45 -6.56 -28.18
C ALA A 529 11.93 -7.20 -29.49
N GLU A 530 13.06 -7.91 -29.48
CA GLU A 530 13.57 -8.60 -30.67
C GLU A 530 12.67 -9.77 -31.08
N HIS A 531 12.17 -10.54 -30.11
CA HIS A 531 11.23 -11.63 -30.36
C HIS A 531 9.93 -11.13 -31.03
N PHE A 532 9.23 -10.22 -30.37
CA PHE A 532 7.91 -9.78 -30.84
C PHE A 532 7.97 -8.87 -32.07
N ARG A 533 9.13 -8.26 -32.39
CA ARG A 533 9.34 -7.54 -33.66
C ARG A 533 9.34 -8.49 -34.87
N GLN A 534 9.69 -9.76 -34.68
CA GLN A 534 9.72 -10.76 -35.75
C GLN A 534 8.35 -11.41 -36.00
N GLU A 535 7.40 -11.23 -35.09
CA GLU A 535 6.04 -11.76 -35.23
C GLU A 535 5.19 -10.97 -36.23
N LYS A 536 4.24 -11.65 -36.88
CA LYS A 536 3.33 -11.03 -37.85
C LYS A 536 2.32 -10.06 -37.22
N SER A 537 2.06 -10.21 -35.92
CA SER A 537 1.13 -9.39 -35.16
C SER A 537 1.64 -9.27 -33.73
N VAL A 538 1.74 -8.03 -33.23
CA VAL A 538 2.13 -7.78 -31.84
C VAL A 538 0.97 -8.21 -30.92
N PRO A 539 1.24 -9.00 -29.88
CA PRO A 539 0.21 -9.39 -28.92
C PRO A 539 -0.36 -8.19 -28.16
N HIS A 540 -1.58 -8.32 -27.65
CA HIS A 540 -2.25 -7.24 -26.91
C HIS A 540 -1.62 -6.99 -25.53
N LEU A 541 -1.05 -8.03 -24.93
CA LEU A 541 -0.38 -7.99 -23.64
C LEU A 541 0.95 -8.73 -23.75
N LEU A 542 2.04 -8.07 -23.39
CA LEU A 542 3.37 -8.63 -23.30
C LEU A 542 3.61 -9.23 -21.90
N PRO A 543 4.49 -10.24 -21.76
CA PRO A 543 4.82 -10.78 -20.46
C PRO A 543 5.54 -9.74 -19.58
N GLU A 544 5.23 -9.76 -18.29
CA GLU A 544 5.93 -8.89 -17.33
C GLU A 544 7.34 -9.41 -17.05
N PHE A 545 8.22 -8.50 -16.60
CA PHE A 545 9.55 -8.90 -16.15
C PHE A 545 9.43 -9.85 -14.94
N PRO A 546 9.95 -11.08 -15.03
CA PRO A 546 9.69 -12.12 -14.02
C PRO A 546 10.44 -11.90 -12.70
N GLY A 547 11.31 -10.89 -12.62
CA GLY A 547 12.19 -10.63 -11.49
C GLY A 547 13.66 -10.78 -11.90
N LEU A 548 14.57 -10.28 -11.06
CA LEU A 548 15.99 -10.31 -11.34
C LEU A 548 16.49 -11.72 -11.65
N ASP A 549 15.92 -12.74 -11.03
CA ASP A 549 16.32 -14.14 -11.10
C ASP A 549 15.38 -15.02 -11.94
N GLY A 550 14.54 -14.42 -12.76
CA GLY A 550 13.51 -15.16 -13.49
C GLY A 550 12.35 -15.64 -12.62
N GLY A 551 12.21 -15.13 -11.39
CA GLY A 551 11.08 -15.40 -10.49
C GLY A 551 11.31 -16.53 -9.49
N GLU A 552 12.54 -17.05 -9.39
CA GLU A 552 12.88 -18.20 -8.54
C GLU A 552 12.85 -17.86 -7.03
N PHE A 553 13.48 -16.75 -6.64
CA PHE A 553 13.59 -16.30 -5.26
C PHE A 553 12.86 -14.96 -5.02
N GLY A 554 12.22 -14.43 -6.06
CA GLY A 554 11.37 -13.26 -6.01
C GLY A 554 12.14 -11.95 -6.23
N HIS A 555 11.56 -10.85 -5.77
CA HIS A 555 11.97 -9.50 -6.17
C HIS A 555 13.43 -9.13 -5.85
N TRP A 556 13.98 -9.66 -4.75
CA TRP A 556 15.34 -9.38 -4.28
C TRP A 556 16.36 -10.43 -4.71
N GLY A 557 15.95 -11.39 -5.54
CA GLY A 557 16.78 -12.54 -5.89
C GLY A 557 17.04 -13.45 -4.68
N ASN A 558 18.17 -14.16 -4.72
CA ASN A 558 18.59 -15.15 -3.72
C ASN A 558 18.95 -14.58 -2.32
N GLN A 559 18.70 -13.28 -2.08
CA GLN A 559 19.03 -12.55 -0.87
C GLN A 559 17.80 -12.40 0.03
N THR A 560 17.65 -13.29 1.00
CA THR A 560 16.56 -13.33 1.99
C THR A 560 16.99 -12.79 3.36
N GLU A 561 16.05 -12.57 4.27
CA GLU A 561 16.36 -12.22 5.68
C GLU A 561 17.30 -13.24 6.34
N GLN A 562 17.20 -14.53 5.99
CA GLN A 562 18.10 -15.56 6.50
C GLN A 562 19.53 -15.38 5.96
N SER A 563 19.69 -14.94 4.71
CA SER A 563 21.01 -14.66 4.14
C SER A 563 21.63 -13.35 4.64
N TRP A 564 20.80 -12.39 5.07
CA TRP A 564 21.25 -11.12 5.65
C TRP A 564 21.51 -11.21 7.16
N ALA A 565 20.99 -12.23 7.83
CA ALA A 565 21.28 -12.47 9.24
C ALA A 565 22.75 -12.86 9.41
N ASP A 566 23.52 -12.01 10.10
CA ASP A 566 24.97 -12.17 10.24
C ASP A 566 25.45 -11.49 11.53
N ASP A 567 26.09 -12.26 12.40
CA ASP A 567 26.56 -11.82 13.71
C ASP A 567 28.02 -11.32 13.72
N ARG A 568 28.73 -11.34 12.58
CA ARG A 568 30.17 -11.00 12.54
C ARG A 568 30.51 -9.59 13.01
N TRP A 569 29.54 -8.65 13.05
CA TRP A 569 29.80 -7.34 13.64
C TRP A 569 30.13 -7.44 15.14
N ASN A 570 29.54 -8.41 15.85
CA ASN A 570 29.88 -8.70 17.25
C ASN A 570 31.30 -9.27 17.44
N GLU A 571 31.95 -9.72 16.36
CA GLU A 571 33.35 -10.20 16.38
C GLU A 571 34.36 -9.07 16.07
N THR A 572 33.86 -7.87 15.73
CA THR A 572 34.69 -6.71 15.42
C THR A 572 35.32 -6.12 16.68
N LYS A 573 36.61 -5.79 16.60
CA LYS A 573 37.33 -5.05 17.64
C LYS A 573 37.08 -3.54 17.49
N LEU A 574 35.96 -3.05 18.03
CA LEU A 574 35.46 -1.68 17.85
C LEU A 574 36.41 -0.56 18.31
N GLY A 575 37.26 -0.82 19.31
CA GLY A 575 38.03 0.21 20.00
C GLY A 575 37.24 0.79 21.19
N SER A 576 37.55 2.02 21.59
CA SER A 576 36.96 2.62 22.80
C SER A 576 35.70 3.45 22.57
N VAL A 577 35.25 3.62 21.31
CA VAL A 577 34.10 4.50 20.96
C VAL A 577 33.21 3.85 19.92
N GLN A 578 31.90 3.93 20.12
CA GLN A 578 30.90 3.59 19.12
C GLN A 578 29.69 4.52 19.25
N SER A 579 29.37 5.22 18.17
CA SER A 579 28.18 6.08 18.08
C SER A 579 27.02 5.29 17.48
N GLY A 580 25.80 5.59 17.90
CA GLY A 580 24.60 4.89 17.44
C GLY A 580 23.34 5.27 18.17
N ILE A 581 22.24 4.60 17.82
CA ILE A 581 21.02 4.62 18.64
C ILE A 581 21.21 3.59 19.73
N PHE A 582 21.20 4.00 20.99
CA PHE A 582 21.39 3.08 22.11
C PHE A 582 20.04 2.70 22.74
N HIS A 583 19.86 1.40 22.98
CA HIS A 583 18.66 0.86 23.63
C HIS A 583 19.01 0.09 24.92
N HIS A 584 18.32 0.42 26.01
CA HIS A 584 18.40 -0.34 27.26
C HIS A 584 17.14 -0.20 28.12
N GLY A 585 16.42 -1.30 28.35
CA GLY A 585 15.12 -1.25 29.02
C GLY A 585 14.16 -0.34 28.25
N ASP A 586 13.55 0.63 28.94
CA ASP A 586 12.66 1.63 28.32
C ASP A 586 13.43 2.85 27.75
N LEU A 587 14.75 2.91 27.91
CA LEU A 587 15.57 4.01 27.38
C LEU A 587 15.92 3.78 25.92
N THR A 588 15.66 4.80 25.09
CA THR A 588 16.16 4.91 23.72
C THR A 588 16.85 6.26 23.56
N ILE A 589 18.13 6.25 23.20
CA ILE A 589 18.95 7.44 23.03
C ILE A 589 19.35 7.52 21.54
N PRO A 590 18.68 8.35 20.72
CA PRO A 590 18.88 8.36 19.27
C PRO A 590 20.30 8.76 18.82
N ARG A 591 20.98 9.57 19.62
CA ARG A 591 22.32 10.12 19.34
C ARG A 591 23.27 9.84 20.50
N ALA A 592 23.49 8.56 20.76
CA ALA A 592 24.40 8.10 21.77
C ALA A 592 25.84 8.01 21.24
N VAL A 593 26.79 8.37 22.09
CA VAL A 593 28.20 8.04 21.94
C VAL A 593 28.60 7.16 23.11
N CYS A 594 28.76 5.85 22.86
CA CYS A 594 29.22 4.91 23.87
C CYS A 594 30.74 4.94 23.95
N VAL A 595 31.28 4.94 25.17
CA VAL A 595 32.73 5.03 25.43
C VAL A 595 33.18 3.99 26.45
N GLN A 596 34.28 3.29 26.19
CA GLN A 596 34.98 2.45 27.18
C GLN A 596 35.97 3.28 28.00
N LEU A 597 36.01 3.03 29.30
CA LEU A 597 36.80 3.77 30.29
C LEU A 597 37.74 2.82 31.05
N GLY A 598 38.92 3.35 31.38
CA GLY A 598 39.98 2.63 32.08
C GLY A 598 40.97 1.95 31.13
N GLU A 599 42.14 1.58 31.64
CA GLU A 599 43.23 1.01 30.83
C GLU A 599 42.88 -0.40 30.32
N GLU A 600 42.13 -1.15 31.14
CA GLU A 600 41.67 -2.52 30.89
C GLU A 600 40.20 -2.55 30.45
N ASN A 601 39.62 -1.40 30.09
CA ASN A 601 38.23 -1.23 29.69
C ASN A 601 37.22 -1.68 30.77
N GLU A 602 37.48 -1.33 32.03
CA GLU A 602 36.73 -1.79 33.20
C GLU A 602 35.29 -1.26 33.29
N LEU A 603 34.99 -0.10 32.66
CA LEU A 603 33.67 0.53 32.64
C LEU A 603 33.31 0.96 31.22
N SER A 604 32.02 0.98 30.92
CA SER A 604 31.48 1.56 29.70
C SER A 604 30.36 2.54 30.05
N VAL A 605 30.25 3.62 29.28
CA VAL A 605 29.26 4.68 29.46
C VAL A 605 28.57 5.02 28.15
N CYS A 606 27.32 5.44 28.23
CA CYS A 606 26.56 6.01 27.13
C CYS A 606 26.42 7.51 27.36
N PHE A 607 27.03 8.33 26.50
CA PHE A 607 26.86 9.78 26.51
C PHE A 607 25.75 10.18 25.54
N ASP A 608 24.75 10.89 26.04
CA ASP A 608 23.65 11.41 25.24
C ASP A 608 23.97 12.84 24.77
N THR A 609 24.20 12.99 23.47
CA THR A 609 24.56 14.28 22.85
C THR A 609 23.40 15.27 22.79
N ASP A 610 22.16 14.81 22.96
CA ASP A 610 20.97 15.66 23.02
C ASP A 610 20.73 16.21 24.43
N THR A 611 21.31 15.62 25.48
CA THR A 611 21.17 16.11 26.87
C THR A 611 22.49 16.42 27.57
N LEU A 612 23.63 16.19 26.92
CA LEU A 612 24.98 16.39 27.49
C LEU A 612 25.17 15.62 28.82
N SER A 613 24.62 14.42 28.90
CA SER A 613 24.55 13.60 30.11
C SER A 613 25.00 12.15 29.89
N TYR A 614 25.18 11.39 30.97
CA TYR A 614 25.62 9.98 30.95
C TYR A 614 24.53 9.04 31.49
N PRO A 615 23.40 8.87 30.79
CA PRO A 615 22.23 8.16 31.31
C PRO A 615 22.51 6.71 31.72
N VAL A 616 23.47 6.03 31.10
CA VAL A 616 23.74 4.60 31.35
C VAL A 616 25.23 4.34 31.54
N VAL A 617 25.56 3.55 32.56
CA VAL A 617 26.91 3.09 32.93
C VAL A 617 26.87 1.59 33.20
N TRP A 618 27.83 0.82 32.70
CA TRP A 618 27.89 -0.63 32.89
C TRP A 618 29.32 -1.16 32.94
N LYS A 619 29.46 -2.42 33.38
CA LYS A 619 30.73 -3.15 33.55
C LYS A 619 30.77 -4.39 32.64
N ASP A 620 31.96 -4.97 32.50
CA ASP A 620 32.18 -6.29 31.90
C ASP A 620 31.72 -6.43 30.44
N GLY A 621 31.91 -5.38 29.64
CA GLY A 621 31.59 -5.38 28.22
C GLY A 621 31.45 -3.97 27.64
N PHE A 622 31.10 -3.88 26.37
CA PHE A 622 30.86 -2.62 25.66
C PHE A 622 29.46 -2.60 25.05
N VAL A 623 29.35 -2.63 23.73
CA VAL A 623 28.08 -2.72 23.02
C VAL A 623 28.08 -3.95 22.14
N LYS A 624 26.88 -4.46 21.87
CA LYS A 624 26.63 -5.52 20.89
C LYS A 624 25.53 -5.14 19.93
N PHE A 625 25.44 -5.90 18.86
CA PHE A 625 24.52 -5.70 17.75
C PHE A 625 23.64 -6.94 17.60
N SER A 626 22.44 -6.79 17.06
CA SER A 626 21.63 -7.94 16.66
C SER A 626 22.22 -8.62 15.42
N SER A 627 21.84 -9.87 15.12
CA SER A 627 22.19 -10.50 13.84
C SER A 627 21.41 -9.95 12.64
N VAL A 628 20.28 -9.27 12.87
CA VAL A 628 19.34 -8.87 11.82
C VAL A 628 20.00 -7.90 10.85
N ARG A 629 20.08 -8.32 9.57
CA ARG A 629 20.70 -7.58 8.45
C ARG A 629 22.08 -7.05 8.81
N HIS A 630 23.00 -7.96 9.12
CA HIS A 630 24.38 -7.67 9.53
C HIS A 630 24.50 -6.74 10.76
N GLY A 631 23.42 -6.60 11.54
CA GLY A 631 23.34 -5.78 12.74
C GLY A 631 22.93 -4.33 12.56
N PHE A 632 22.52 -3.92 11.36
CA PHE A 632 22.16 -2.53 11.08
C PHE A 632 20.78 -2.09 11.63
N MET A 633 19.95 -3.02 12.12
CA MET A 633 18.53 -2.72 12.34
C MET A 633 18.15 -2.29 13.75
N HIS A 634 18.83 -2.78 14.79
CA HIS A 634 18.37 -2.61 16.18
C HIS A 634 19.25 -1.70 17.04
N GLY A 635 20.15 -0.94 16.39
CA GLY A 635 21.06 -0.04 17.09
C GLY A 635 22.04 -0.76 18.02
N LEU A 636 22.56 -0.01 18.99
CA LEU A 636 23.51 -0.45 20.00
C LEU A 636 22.75 -1.03 21.20
N LEU A 637 23.12 -2.26 21.57
CA LEU A 637 22.60 -2.94 22.75
C LEU A 637 23.69 -3.00 23.82
N LEU A 638 23.31 -2.85 25.08
CA LEU A 638 24.22 -3.03 26.21
C LEU A 638 24.77 -4.46 26.23
N ASP A 639 26.09 -4.58 26.32
CA ASP A 639 26.77 -5.84 26.61
C ASP A 639 27.56 -5.75 27.92
N GLY A 640 27.21 -6.59 28.89
CA GLY A 640 27.76 -6.57 30.24
C GLY A 640 26.71 -6.35 31.34
N THR A 641 27.17 -5.92 32.52
CA THR A 641 26.35 -5.77 33.73
C THR A 641 26.06 -4.30 34.00
N LEU A 642 24.78 -3.93 34.03
CA LEU A 642 24.36 -2.57 34.37
C LEU A 642 24.91 -2.13 35.73
N PHE A 643 25.55 -0.96 35.76
CA PHE A 643 26.09 -0.35 36.98
C PHE A 643 25.21 0.81 37.48
N ALA A 644 24.79 1.69 36.58
CA ALA A 644 23.86 2.79 36.89
C ALA A 644 23.03 3.15 35.65
N SER A 645 21.77 3.53 35.87
CA SER A 645 20.88 4.05 34.83
C SER A 645 19.99 5.16 35.40
N HIS A 646 19.78 6.22 34.63
CA HIS A 646 18.84 7.30 34.96
C HIS A 646 18.26 7.91 33.69
N GLN A 647 17.11 8.57 33.82
CA GLN A 647 16.52 9.33 32.72
C GLN A 647 17.40 10.55 32.40
N PRO A 648 17.76 10.77 31.13
CA PRO A 648 18.57 11.92 30.74
C PRO A 648 17.78 13.22 30.95
N VAL A 649 18.44 14.24 31.48
CA VAL A 649 17.85 15.57 31.73
C VAL A 649 18.72 16.62 31.05
N PRO A 650 18.20 17.35 30.05
CA PRO A 650 18.98 18.38 29.37
C PRO A 650 19.25 19.59 30.29
N PRO A 651 20.32 20.36 30.04
CA PRO A 651 20.54 21.63 30.72
C PRO A 651 19.36 22.59 30.55
N ALA A 652 19.03 23.32 31.61
CA ALA A 652 17.91 24.28 31.62
C ALA A 652 18.18 25.56 30.81
N ILE A 653 19.42 25.80 30.42
CA ILE A 653 19.84 26.94 29.58
C ILE A 653 20.32 26.43 28.23
N GLN A 654 20.35 27.28 27.20
CA GLN A 654 20.76 26.91 25.86
C GLN A 654 22.11 26.18 25.87
N TYR A 655 22.22 25.09 25.11
CA TYR A 655 23.43 24.30 25.02
C TYR A 655 23.63 23.80 23.60
N LYS A 656 24.86 23.40 23.28
CA LYS A 656 25.23 22.82 21.98
C LYS A 656 26.34 21.79 22.17
N TYR A 657 26.13 20.60 21.63
CA TYR A 657 27.21 19.61 21.48
C TYR A 657 28.13 20.02 20.33
N LEU A 658 29.46 19.97 20.54
CA LEU A 658 30.46 20.42 19.57
C LEU A 658 31.34 19.27 19.05
N GLY A 659 31.25 18.07 19.64
CA GLY A 659 32.00 16.89 19.22
C GLY A 659 32.86 16.30 20.33
N PHE A 660 33.91 15.59 19.95
CA PHE A 660 34.86 15.02 20.89
C PHE A 660 36.28 14.93 20.33
N PHE A 661 37.25 14.83 21.24
CA PHE A 661 38.66 14.57 20.98
C PHE A 661 39.01 13.14 21.39
N ARG A 662 40.01 12.57 20.73
CA ARG A 662 40.61 11.28 21.07
C ARG A 662 42.08 11.48 21.38
N HIS A 663 42.51 10.94 22.51
CA HIS A 663 43.92 10.83 22.89
C HIS A 663 44.20 9.37 23.22
N GLY A 664 44.66 8.60 22.23
CA GLY A 664 44.68 7.15 22.31
C GLY A 664 43.26 6.61 22.57
N LYS A 665 43.09 5.81 23.62
CA LYS A 665 41.76 5.27 24.00
C LYS A 665 40.85 6.29 24.69
N GLN A 666 41.39 7.41 25.18
CA GLN A 666 40.64 8.36 26.00
C GLN A 666 39.82 9.31 25.13
N VAL A 667 38.62 9.65 25.60
CA VAL A 667 37.68 10.54 24.90
C VAL A 667 37.42 11.76 25.76
N VAL A 668 37.42 12.94 25.13
CA VAL A 668 37.04 14.19 25.75
C VAL A 668 35.89 14.81 24.98
N PHE A 669 34.72 14.93 25.60
CA PHE A 669 33.57 15.56 24.96
C PHE A 669 33.69 17.08 25.03
N HIS A 670 33.30 17.76 23.96
CA HIS A 670 33.32 19.21 23.85
C HIS A 670 31.90 19.72 23.60
N PHE A 671 31.45 20.65 24.44
CA PHE A 671 30.12 21.24 24.31
C PHE A 671 30.08 22.65 24.91
N ARG A 672 29.03 23.39 24.55
CA ARG A 672 28.72 24.73 25.07
C ARG A 672 27.46 24.69 25.91
N VAL A 673 27.45 25.39 27.05
CA VAL A 673 26.26 25.62 27.88
C VAL A 673 26.22 27.11 28.24
N GLY A 674 25.18 27.81 27.81
CA GLY A 674 25.14 29.27 27.76
C GLY A 674 26.22 29.82 26.82
N ASP A 675 26.98 30.79 27.28
CA ASP A 675 28.09 31.41 26.52
C ASP A 675 29.44 30.71 26.74
N GLN A 676 29.45 29.60 27.48
CA GLN A 676 30.67 28.99 27.98
C GLN A 676 30.88 27.60 27.41
N GLU A 677 32.11 27.34 26.97
CA GLU A 677 32.52 26.03 26.46
C GLU A 677 33.21 25.18 27.53
N TYR A 678 32.99 23.87 27.42
CA TYR A 678 33.43 22.87 28.38
C TYR A 678 34.05 21.66 27.66
N TYR A 679 35.10 21.15 28.28
CA TYR A 679 35.68 19.84 28.00
C TYR A 679 35.28 18.88 29.12
N ASP A 680 34.56 17.81 28.81
CA ASP A 680 34.07 16.82 29.77
C ASP A 680 34.77 15.48 29.57
N ILE A 681 35.49 15.05 30.61
CA ILE A 681 36.40 13.91 30.57
C ILE A 681 35.81 12.79 31.43
N PRO A 682 35.09 11.81 30.85
CA PRO A 682 34.63 10.64 31.58
C PRO A 682 35.81 9.74 31.93
N ARG A 683 35.82 9.19 33.14
CA ARG A 683 36.94 8.37 33.62
C ARG A 683 36.54 7.42 34.76
N LEU A 684 37.37 6.41 34.96
CA LEU A 684 37.33 5.57 36.14
C LEU A 684 38.01 6.31 37.31
N ILE A 685 37.28 6.58 38.40
CA ILE A 685 37.82 7.17 39.62
C ILE A 685 37.57 6.18 40.77
N SER A 686 38.64 5.59 41.30
CA SER A 686 38.57 4.66 42.43
C SER A 686 37.56 3.50 42.23
N GLY A 687 37.48 2.95 41.01
CA GLY A 687 36.61 1.81 40.69
C GLY A 687 35.15 2.15 40.35
N THR A 688 34.80 3.44 40.30
CA THR A 688 33.46 3.94 39.93
C THR A 688 33.54 4.93 38.78
N PHE A 689 32.43 5.12 38.07
CA PHE A 689 32.32 6.18 37.08
C PHE A 689 32.48 7.56 37.74
N GLY A 690 33.33 8.39 37.15
CA GLY A 690 33.44 9.80 37.46
C GLY A 690 33.69 10.60 36.19
N ARG A 691 33.59 11.92 36.29
CA ARG A 691 33.93 12.82 35.19
C ARG A 691 34.65 14.06 35.69
N THR A 692 35.34 14.74 34.79
CA THR A 692 35.96 16.03 35.08
C THR A 692 35.66 16.99 33.96
N THR A 693 34.92 18.03 34.31
CA THR A 693 34.47 19.06 33.39
C THR A 693 35.33 20.31 33.61
N ILE A 694 35.96 20.80 32.56
CA ILE A 694 36.87 21.94 32.58
C ILE A 694 36.33 23.02 31.65
N LEU A 695 36.36 24.27 32.09
CA LEU A 695 36.04 25.41 31.24
C LEU A 695 37.11 25.59 30.16
N ALA A 696 36.72 25.83 28.91
CA ALA A 696 37.65 25.91 27.79
C ALA A 696 38.74 26.99 27.98
N ASP A 697 38.41 28.14 28.57
CA ASP A 697 39.36 29.23 28.87
C ASP A 697 40.31 28.91 30.06
N GLN A 698 40.04 27.82 30.78
CA GLN A 698 40.87 27.33 31.88
C GLN A 698 41.65 26.08 31.52
N VAL A 699 41.36 25.44 30.37
CA VAL A 699 41.95 24.14 30.01
C VAL A 699 43.47 24.21 29.93
N SER A 700 44.03 25.32 29.41
CA SER A 700 45.47 25.51 29.29
C SER A 700 46.23 25.56 30.64
N LYS A 701 45.50 25.67 31.76
CA LYS A 701 46.05 25.64 33.13
C LYS A 701 45.81 24.30 33.83
N SER A 702 45.05 23.39 33.23
CA SER A 702 44.82 22.05 33.76
C SER A 702 45.98 21.12 33.40
N ASP A 703 46.27 20.20 34.31
CA ASP A 703 47.13 19.04 34.08
C ASP A 703 46.55 18.05 33.04
N LEU A 704 45.29 18.21 32.64
CA LEU A 704 44.60 17.39 31.64
C LEU A 704 44.58 18.03 30.23
N ALA A 705 45.24 19.17 30.02
CA ALA A 705 45.28 19.85 28.72
C ALA A 705 45.83 18.96 27.59
N TYR A 706 46.76 18.05 27.91
CA TYR A 706 47.38 17.13 26.94
C TYR A 706 46.37 16.20 26.26
N LEU A 707 45.19 15.99 26.83
CA LEU A 707 44.13 15.14 26.25
C LEU A 707 43.44 15.78 25.04
N LEU A 708 43.69 17.06 24.78
CA LEU A 708 43.24 17.76 23.58
C LEU A 708 44.28 17.76 22.47
N GLU A 709 45.50 17.29 22.77
CA GLU A 709 46.59 17.15 21.80
C GLU A 709 46.56 15.74 21.19
N PRO A 710 47.08 15.57 19.96
CA PRO A 710 47.18 14.28 19.30
C PRO A 710 47.84 13.20 20.18
N GLY A 711 47.19 12.04 20.24
CA GLY A 711 47.65 10.89 21.02
C GLY A 711 48.64 10.00 20.27
N GLU A 712 48.98 8.85 20.86
CA GLU A 712 49.66 7.79 20.13
C GLU A 712 48.69 7.11 19.14
N LEU A 713 49.20 6.77 17.94
CA LEU A 713 48.46 6.04 16.90
C LEU A 713 47.80 4.77 17.45
N GLN A 714 46.49 4.65 17.28
CA GLN A 714 45.74 3.45 17.64
C GLN A 714 45.79 2.41 16.52
N TRP A 715 45.94 2.85 15.27
CA TRP A 715 45.95 1.98 14.10
C TRP A 715 47.18 2.22 13.20
N PRO A 716 48.38 1.85 13.67
CA PRO A 716 49.61 2.05 12.89
C PRO A 716 49.71 1.15 11.65
N GLN A 717 48.84 0.15 11.49
CA GLN A 717 48.92 -0.83 10.41
C GLN A 717 48.50 -0.23 9.06
N ILE A 718 49.26 -0.59 8.03
CA ILE A 718 48.91 -0.37 6.62
C ILE A 718 48.66 -1.75 6.02
N LEU A 719 47.45 -1.96 5.51
CA LEU A 719 47.06 -3.20 4.83
C LEU A 719 47.26 -3.02 3.33
N GLU A 720 47.63 -4.07 2.61
CA GLU A 720 47.77 -4.03 1.17
C GLU A 720 46.91 -5.07 0.48
N THR A 721 46.24 -4.65 -0.59
CA THR A 721 45.37 -5.52 -1.40
C THR A 721 45.71 -5.37 -2.89
N PRO A 722 45.48 -6.40 -3.72
CA PRO A 722 45.73 -6.32 -5.15
C PRO A 722 44.70 -5.42 -5.86
N ILE A 723 45.11 -4.83 -6.97
CA ILE A 723 44.24 -4.17 -7.95
C ILE A 723 44.26 -5.00 -9.23
N THR A 724 43.09 -5.46 -9.67
CA THR A 724 42.93 -6.13 -10.96
C THR A 724 42.54 -5.09 -12.00
N LYS A 725 43.38 -4.90 -13.02
CA LYS A 725 43.14 -3.91 -14.06
C LYS A 725 42.12 -4.42 -15.08
N GLY A 726 41.16 -3.55 -15.42
CA GLY A 726 40.23 -3.78 -16.52
C GLY A 726 40.90 -3.65 -17.90
N ALA A 727 40.28 -4.23 -18.93
CA ALA A 727 40.75 -4.12 -20.30
C ALA A 727 39.58 -4.25 -21.29
N GLY A 728 39.77 -3.76 -22.53
CA GLY A 728 38.93 -4.13 -23.67
C GLY A 728 37.71 -3.26 -23.95
N SER A 729 37.53 -2.12 -23.26
CA SER A 729 36.42 -1.18 -23.47
C SER A 729 36.91 0.28 -23.48
N PRO A 730 36.14 1.24 -24.06
CA PRO A 730 36.46 2.67 -23.99
C PRO A 730 36.53 3.22 -22.56
N TYR A 731 35.73 2.66 -21.64
CA TYR A 731 35.78 2.91 -20.20
C TYR A 731 36.02 1.57 -19.51
N VAL A 732 37.16 1.43 -18.83
CA VAL A 732 37.55 0.19 -18.14
C VAL A 732 37.20 0.25 -16.66
N VAL A 733 36.80 -0.88 -16.09
CA VAL A 733 36.53 -1.03 -14.65
C VAL A 733 37.71 -1.76 -14.02
N ASP A 734 38.39 -1.12 -13.08
CA ASP A 734 39.44 -1.72 -12.26
C ASP A 734 38.83 -2.23 -10.94
N ASP A 735 39.20 -3.44 -10.52
CA ASP A 735 38.77 -3.99 -9.23
C ASP A 735 39.84 -3.73 -8.17
N ILE A 736 39.56 -2.81 -7.24
CA ILE A 736 40.38 -2.59 -6.06
C ILE A 736 39.87 -3.53 -4.95
N ALA A 737 40.62 -4.58 -4.64
CA ALA A 737 40.21 -5.52 -3.59
C ALA A 737 40.18 -4.83 -2.22
N ILE A 738 39.19 -5.14 -1.40
CA ILE A 738 39.07 -4.63 -0.02
C ILE A 738 39.70 -5.61 0.99
N PRO A 739 40.25 -5.13 2.12
CA PRO A 739 40.93 -5.98 3.09
C PRO A 739 39.92 -6.68 4.03
N PHE A 740 39.17 -7.64 3.48
CA PHE A 740 38.20 -8.45 4.23
C PHE A 740 38.83 -9.11 5.47
N GLU A 741 40.05 -9.62 5.34
CA GLU A 741 40.86 -10.06 6.46
C GLU A 741 41.67 -8.89 6.99
N ASN A 742 41.37 -8.44 8.21
CA ASN A 742 42.09 -7.34 8.86
C ASN A 742 42.22 -7.58 10.37
N PRO A 743 43.20 -6.93 11.04
CA PRO A 743 43.51 -7.19 12.46
C PRO A 743 42.35 -6.93 13.45
N TRP A 744 41.33 -6.20 13.01
CA TRP A 744 40.19 -5.78 13.82
C TRP A 744 38.90 -6.53 13.50
N ASN A 745 38.92 -7.49 12.57
CA ASN A 745 37.73 -8.14 12.03
C ASN A 745 36.67 -7.13 11.55
N ALA A 746 37.11 -5.95 11.11
CA ALA A 746 36.20 -4.91 10.67
C ALA A 746 35.54 -5.32 9.36
N LEU A 747 34.23 -5.11 9.31
CA LEU A 747 33.43 -5.37 8.13
C LEU A 747 33.55 -4.19 7.15
N PHE A 748 33.64 -4.50 5.85
CA PHE A 748 33.85 -3.51 4.79
C PHE A 748 32.58 -3.29 3.96
N PHE A 749 31.51 -2.81 4.59
CA PHE A 749 30.32 -2.35 3.87
C PHE A 749 30.52 -0.89 3.50
N CYS A 750 31.08 -0.63 2.32
CA CYS A 750 31.45 0.72 1.90
C CYS A 750 30.20 1.61 1.76
N GLY A 751 30.17 2.70 2.53
CA GLY A 751 29.05 3.64 2.60
C GLY A 751 29.28 4.94 1.83
N GLY A 752 30.52 5.28 1.46
CA GLY A 752 30.82 6.49 0.70
C GLY A 752 32.32 6.69 0.52
N HIS A 753 32.69 7.49 -0.47
CA HIS A 753 34.08 7.86 -0.66
C HIS A 753 34.19 9.26 -1.29
N ASP A 754 35.39 9.83 -1.18
CA ASP A 754 35.83 11.02 -1.89
C ASP A 754 37.36 11.09 -1.90
N PHE A 755 37.92 12.05 -2.63
CA PHE A 755 39.37 12.16 -2.82
C PHE A 755 39.95 13.39 -2.11
N LEU A 756 41.11 13.20 -1.48
CA LEU A 756 41.99 14.27 -1.04
C LEU A 756 42.59 14.99 -2.26
N PRO A 757 43.02 16.26 -2.12
CA PRO A 757 43.63 17.01 -3.23
C PRO A 757 44.86 16.35 -3.88
N ASP A 758 45.52 15.43 -3.17
CA ASP A 758 46.68 14.68 -3.66
C ASP A 758 46.32 13.36 -4.37
N GLY A 759 45.02 13.04 -4.51
CA GLY A 759 44.53 11.83 -5.16
C GLY A 759 44.40 10.61 -4.26
N ARG A 760 44.72 10.69 -2.97
CA ARG A 760 44.36 9.61 -2.03
C ARG A 760 42.85 9.59 -1.81
N ALA A 761 42.24 8.42 -1.67
CA ALA A 761 40.81 8.30 -1.37
C ALA A 761 40.57 8.17 0.12
N LEU A 762 39.43 8.66 0.59
CA LEU A 762 38.84 8.31 1.88
C LEU A 762 37.59 7.51 1.63
N VAL A 763 37.45 6.36 2.31
CA VAL A 763 36.30 5.45 2.18
C VAL A 763 35.68 5.25 3.55
N CYS A 764 34.43 5.66 3.74
CA CYS A 764 33.68 5.35 4.95
C CYS A 764 32.90 4.04 4.82
N THR A 765 32.67 3.37 5.95
CA THR A 765 31.87 2.14 6.02
C THR A 765 30.59 2.37 6.82
N MET A 766 29.57 1.56 6.54
CA MET A 766 28.30 1.57 7.26
C MET A 766 28.48 1.23 8.76
N GLN A 767 29.56 0.54 9.14
CA GLN A 767 29.92 0.29 10.54
C GLN A 767 30.46 1.53 11.27
N GLY A 768 30.85 2.58 10.53
CA GLY A 768 31.38 3.81 11.11
C GLY A 768 32.90 3.97 11.09
N ASP A 769 33.60 3.18 10.27
CA ASP A 769 35.03 3.38 10.03
C ASP A 769 35.24 4.31 8.83
N VAL A 770 36.38 5.02 8.81
CA VAL A 770 36.91 5.74 7.64
C VAL A 770 38.31 5.25 7.36
N TRP A 771 38.59 4.95 6.10
CA TRP A 771 39.86 4.40 5.64
C TRP A 771 40.50 5.33 4.62
N LEU A 772 41.76 5.67 4.83
CA LEU A 772 42.61 6.31 3.85
C LEU A 772 43.16 5.24 2.90
N VAL A 773 42.96 5.44 1.60
CA VAL A 773 43.33 4.51 0.54
C VAL A 773 44.29 5.20 -0.43
N ASP A 774 45.39 4.51 -0.74
CA ASP A 774 46.45 5.00 -1.61
C ASP A 774 46.96 3.89 -2.55
N GLY A 775 47.82 4.23 -3.50
CA GLY A 775 48.55 3.27 -4.34
C GLY A 775 47.82 2.79 -5.60
N PHE A 776 46.61 3.27 -5.85
CA PHE A 776 45.86 3.00 -7.09
C PHE A 776 46.13 4.03 -8.19
N GLN A 777 46.68 5.19 -7.85
CA GLN A 777 46.97 6.26 -8.81
C GLN A 777 48.11 5.85 -9.77
N ASN A 778 48.19 6.50 -10.94
CA ASN A 778 49.29 6.36 -11.90
C ASN A 778 49.59 4.90 -12.33
N GLY A 779 48.56 4.07 -12.49
CA GLY A 779 48.72 2.68 -12.94
C GLY A 779 49.21 1.72 -11.85
N GLY A 780 49.07 2.07 -10.58
CA GLY A 780 49.38 1.18 -9.46
C GLY A 780 48.58 -0.13 -9.48
N THR A 781 49.19 -1.19 -8.93
CA THR A 781 48.64 -2.56 -8.92
C THR A 781 48.31 -3.08 -7.52
N ARG A 782 48.53 -2.25 -6.50
CA ARG A 782 48.27 -2.59 -5.09
C ARG A 782 47.71 -1.36 -4.37
N ALA A 783 46.56 -1.52 -3.73
CA ALA A 783 46.00 -0.49 -2.86
C ALA A 783 46.54 -0.66 -1.44
N LYS A 784 46.79 0.47 -0.78
CA LYS A 784 47.22 0.58 0.61
C LYS A 784 46.09 1.17 1.42
N TRP A 785 45.68 0.48 2.48
CA TRP A 785 44.57 0.85 3.34
C TRP A 785 45.10 1.16 4.74
N LYS A 786 44.84 2.36 5.23
CA LYS A 786 45.08 2.77 6.61
C LYS A 786 43.78 3.21 7.24
N ARG A 787 43.45 2.72 8.43
CA ARG A 787 42.28 3.21 9.16
C ARG A 787 42.56 4.64 9.63
N PHE A 788 41.70 5.57 9.23
CA PHE A 788 41.80 6.99 9.54
C PHE A 788 40.90 7.37 10.72
N ALA A 789 39.69 6.80 10.80
CA ALA A 789 38.76 7.02 11.90
C ALA A 789 37.93 5.75 12.17
N SER A 790 37.40 5.63 13.40
CA SER A 790 36.40 4.62 13.78
C SER A 790 35.34 5.21 14.72
N GLY A 791 34.22 4.49 14.89
CA GLY A 791 33.21 4.75 15.91
C GLY A 791 32.11 5.74 15.50
N LEU A 792 31.97 6.04 14.21
CA LEU A 792 30.87 6.84 13.66
C LEU A 792 29.57 6.01 13.56
N HIS A 793 28.44 6.65 13.30
CA HIS A 793 27.13 5.96 13.22
C HIS A 793 26.63 5.88 11.77
N HIS A 794 26.59 4.67 11.19
CA HIS A 794 26.02 4.41 9.86
C HIS A 794 26.48 5.40 8.79
N SER A 795 27.79 5.46 8.55
CA SER A 795 28.39 6.45 7.65
C SER A 795 28.08 6.16 6.18
N LEU A 796 27.08 6.85 5.63
CA LEU A 796 26.53 6.66 4.28
C LEU A 796 26.72 7.89 3.39
N GLY A 797 27.76 8.69 3.66
CA GLY A 797 28.14 9.82 2.81
C GLY A 797 29.47 10.41 3.26
N LEU A 798 30.28 10.83 2.30
CA LEU A 798 31.57 11.48 2.55
C LEU A 798 31.79 12.55 1.49
N VAL A 799 32.28 13.71 1.93
CA VAL A 799 32.74 14.80 1.05
C VAL A 799 34.06 15.34 1.58
N VAL A 800 35.03 15.49 0.69
CA VAL A 800 36.24 16.26 0.92
C VAL A 800 36.09 17.61 0.22
N HIS A 801 36.25 18.70 0.95
CA HIS A 801 36.18 20.04 0.38
C HIS A 801 37.29 20.91 0.95
N GLU A 802 38.14 21.45 0.07
CA GLU A 802 39.34 22.22 0.46
C GLU A 802 40.22 21.47 1.49
N GLY A 803 40.31 20.14 1.33
CA GLY A 803 41.06 19.25 2.24
C GLY A 803 40.35 18.93 3.57
N ALA A 804 39.23 19.58 3.88
CA ALA A 804 38.42 19.25 5.05
C ALA A 804 37.55 18.01 4.77
N ILE A 805 37.52 17.08 5.74
CA ILE A 805 36.86 15.78 5.62
C ILE A 805 35.54 15.81 6.38
N TYR A 806 34.42 15.64 5.67
CA TYR A 806 33.08 15.58 6.24
C TYR A 806 32.46 14.22 6.02
N VAL A 807 31.94 13.61 7.08
CA VAL A 807 31.31 12.29 7.05
C VAL A 807 29.87 12.40 7.55
N GLN A 808 28.93 11.97 6.72
CA GLN A 808 27.51 11.90 7.04
C GLN A 808 27.24 10.65 7.88
N GLY A 809 27.00 10.83 9.17
CA GLY A 809 26.42 9.82 10.04
C GLY A 809 24.91 9.99 10.17
N ARG A 810 24.23 9.00 10.73
CA ARG A 810 22.79 9.09 11.00
C ARG A 810 22.44 10.05 12.15
N ASP A 811 23.42 10.32 13.01
CA ASP A 811 23.36 11.22 14.16
C ASP A 811 23.80 12.66 13.85
N GLN A 812 24.87 12.82 13.07
CA GLN A 812 25.48 14.12 12.75
C GLN A 812 26.36 14.07 11.49
N ILE A 813 26.60 15.24 10.87
CA ILE A 813 27.74 15.43 9.97
C ILE A 813 28.95 15.67 10.85
N THR A 814 29.93 14.77 10.77
CA THR A 814 31.17 14.86 11.51
C THR A 814 32.26 15.46 10.63
N ARG A 815 32.95 16.50 11.11
CA ARG A 815 34.20 16.95 10.50
C ARG A 815 35.37 16.31 11.24
N LEU A 816 36.23 15.62 10.49
CA LEU A 816 37.40 14.93 11.04
C LEU A 816 38.65 15.80 10.88
N TYR A 817 39.47 15.86 11.94
CA TYR A 817 40.77 16.53 11.93
C TYR A 817 41.87 15.55 12.31
N ASP A 818 42.94 15.59 11.54
CA ASP A 818 44.24 14.99 11.84
C ASP A 818 45.20 16.17 12.10
N HIS A 819 45.46 16.48 13.37
CA HIS A 819 46.19 17.68 13.77
C HIS A 819 47.71 17.49 13.67
N ASN A 820 48.19 16.25 13.68
CA ASN A 820 49.62 15.92 13.60
C ASN A 820 50.05 15.37 12.21
N ASN A 821 49.12 15.20 11.27
CA ASN A 821 49.29 14.61 9.95
C ASN A 821 49.84 13.17 9.97
N ASP A 822 49.49 12.39 10.98
CA ASP A 822 49.93 11.00 11.08
C ASP A 822 49.03 10.02 10.31
N GLY A 823 47.90 10.48 9.77
CA GLY A 823 46.92 9.66 9.06
C GLY A 823 45.89 8.99 9.97
N GLU A 824 45.65 9.52 11.17
CA GLU A 824 44.57 9.18 12.09
C GLU A 824 43.83 10.46 12.55
N ALA A 825 42.52 10.39 12.75
CA ALA A 825 41.72 11.53 13.21
C ALA A 825 41.79 11.68 14.74
N ASP A 826 42.24 12.86 15.19
CA ASP A 826 42.33 13.25 16.61
C ASP A 826 41.04 13.89 17.13
N GLN A 827 40.31 14.58 16.25
CA GLN A 827 39.11 15.33 16.61
C GLN A 827 37.95 15.01 15.68
N TYR A 828 36.79 14.81 16.30
CA TYR A 828 35.51 14.48 15.69
C TYR A 828 34.54 15.62 16.01
N GLU A 829 34.58 16.68 15.22
CA GLU A 829 33.70 17.83 15.39
C GLU A 829 32.28 17.49 14.95
N CYS A 830 31.28 17.78 15.80
CA CYS A 830 29.88 17.80 15.41
C CYS A 830 29.62 19.06 14.57
N PHE A 831 29.87 18.97 13.25
CA PHE A 831 29.68 20.10 12.35
C PHE A 831 28.19 20.46 12.23
N SER A 832 27.32 19.45 12.08
CA SER A 832 25.87 19.66 12.07
C SER A 832 25.10 18.47 12.63
N LYS A 833 24.08 18.77 13.44
CA LYS A 833 23.05 17.83 13.92
C LYS A 833 21.63 18.34 13.62
N ALA A 834 21.51 19.20 12.61
CA ALA A 834 20.31 19.99 12.33
C ALA A 834 19.13 19.18 11.76
N TYR A 835 19.41 18.03 11.15
CA TYR A 835 18.39 17.07 10.68
C TYR A 835 17.90 16.16 11.81
N THR A 836 16.90 15.33 11.56
CA THR A 836 16.29 14.43 12.55
C THR A 836 16.90 13.03 12.48
N THR A 837 17.19 12.44 13.64
CA THR A 837 17.61 11.04 13.76
C THR A 837 16.43 10.20 14.24
N SER A 838 15.91 9.33 13.40
CA SER A 838 14.84 8.39 13.79
C SER A 838 15.37 7.29 14.72
N SER A 839 14.54 6.81 15.64
CA SER A 839 14.83 5.64 16.48
C SER A 839 14.55 4.31 15.78
N ALA A 840 13.91 4.31 14.61
CA ALA A 840 13.56 3.09 13.87
C ALA A 840 14.77 2.51 13.12
N GLY A 841 14.80 1.20 12.89
CA GLY A 841 15.93 0.57 12.18
C GLY A 841 16.03 0.85 10.68
N HIS A 842 14.90 1.12 10.01
CA HIS A 842 14.81 1.21 8.53
C HIS A 842 14.90 2.63 7.96
N ASP A 843 15.45 3.59 8.71
CA ASP A 843 15.49 4.99 8.26
C ASP A 843 16.93 5.49 8.17
N PHE A 844 17.54 5.32 6.99
CA PHE A 844 18.91 5.74 6.71
C PHE A 844 18.96 7.17 6.15
N ILE A 845 20.07 7.85 6.40
CA ILE A 845 20.39 9.16 5.85
C ILE A 845 21.56 8.96 4.88
N CYS A 846 21.30 9.14 3.59
CA CYS A 846 22.17 8.68 2.54
C CYS A 846 22.66 9.83 1.66
N GLY A 847 23.96 9.76 1.33
CA GLY A 847 24.63 10.68 0.45
C GLY A 847 25.01 11.99 1.14
N LEU A 848 26.09 12.59 0.65
CA LEU A 848 26.51 13.92 1.05
C LEU A 848 27.07 14.59 -0.22
N GLN A 849 26.54 15.76 -0.53
CA GLN A 849 27.06 16.65 -1.57
C GLN A 849 27.29 18.03 -0.97
N ARG A 850 28.19 18.81 -1.56
CA ARG A 850 28.44 20.18 -1.15
C ARG A 850 28.53 21.08 -2.37
N ASP A 851 27.81 22.20 -2.36
CA ASP A 851 27.88 23.19 -3.43
C ASP A 851 29.05 24.18 -3.25
N ALA A 852 29.24 25.06 -4.23
CA ALA A 852 30.26 26.10 -4.19
C ALA A 852 29.97 27.23 -3.17
N ASP A 853 28.72 27.37 -2.74
CA ASP A 853 28.32 28.31 -1.68
C ASP A 853 28.55 27.73 -0.27
N GLY A 854 28.98 26.46 -0.20
CA GLY A 854 29.31 25.74 1.01
C GLY A 854 28.13 25.00 1.67
N ASN A 855 26.93 25.01 1.06
CA ASN A 855 25.77 24.27 1.56
C ASN A 855 25.98 22.77 1.38
N PHE A 856 25.51 21.99 2.35
CA PHE A 856 25.50 20.53 2.27
C PHE A 856 24.13 20.01 1.88
N TYR A 857 24.12 18.87 1.19
CA TYR A 857 22.91 18.20 0.73
C TYR A 857 22.95 16.72 1.09
N THR A 858 21.85 16.24 1.67
CA THR A 858 21.66 14.82 2.03
C THR A 858 20.19 14.44 1.88
N ALA A 859 19.87 13.15 1.88
CA ALA A 859 18.49 12.70 1.75
C ALA A 859 18.17 11.58 2.76
N SER A 860 16.93 11.58 3.24
CA SER A 860 16.37 10.49 4.05
C SER A 860 14.94 10.17 3.64
N GLY A 861 14.49 8.96 3.94
CA GLY A 861 13.10 8.59 3.69
C GLY A 861 12.13 9.35 4.61
N ASN A 862 12.57 9.66 5.83
CA ASN A 862 11.79 10.35 6.84
C ASN A 862 11.58 11.85 6.56
N GLU A 863 12.64 12.58 6.19
CA GLU A 863 12.53 14.04 6.02
C GLU A 863 12.58 14.51 4.56
N GLY A 864 13.09 13.66 3.66
CA GLY A 864 13.26 13.99 2.25
C GLY A 864 14.65 14.52 1.91
N LEU A 865 14.74 15.37 0.88
CA LEU A 865 15.97 16.02 0.44
C LEU A 865 16.21 17.28 1.30
N LEU A 866 17.36 17.32 1.96
CA LEU A 866 17.74 18.36 2.90
C LEU A 866 18.85 19.22 2.34
N ARG A 867 18.76 20.53 2.57
CA ARG A 867 19.84 21.49 2.42
C ARG A 867 20.25 22.01 3.79
N ILE A 868 21.53 21.88 4.11
CA ILE A 868 22.12 22.33 5.37
C ILE A 868 23.03 23.52 5.06
N SER A 869 22.88 24.60 5.83
CA SER A 869 23.63 25.85 5.62
C SER A 869 25.14 25.67 5.77
N PRO A 870 25.96 26.59 5.25
CA PRO A 870 27.43 26.46 5.27
C PRO A 870 28.04 26.48 6.68
N ASP A 871 27.30 26.98 7.67
CA ASP A 871 27.65 26.96 9.09
C ASP A 871 27.12 25.71 9.84
N GLY A 872 26.36 24.85 9.16
CA GLY A 872 25.79 23.63 9.75
C GLY A 872 24.56 23.86 10.64
N GLU A 873 24.09 25.09 10.84
CA GLU A 873 23.09 25.42 11.87
C GLU A 873 21.64 25.29 11.39
N LYS A 874 21.37 25.45 10.09
CA LYS A 874 20.02 25.49 9.53
C LYS A 874 19.81 24.38 8.53
N VAL A 875 18.65 23.74 8.60
CA VAL A 875 18.19 22.77 7.62
C VAL A 875 16.93 23.29 6.91
N GLU A 876 16.87 23.10 5.60
CA GLU A 876 15.72 23.36 4.75
C GLU A 876 15.35 22.09 3.99
N VAL A 877 14.06 21.75 3.97
CA VAL A 877 13.55 20.63 3.19
C VAL A 877 13.25 21.10 1.78
N LEU A 878 13.88 20.50 0.77
CA LEU A 878 13.75 20.88 -0.63
C LEU A 878 12.79 19.99 -1.43
N ALA A 879 12.59 18.75 -1.00
CA ALA A 879 11.66 17.79 -1.60
C ALA A 879 11.34 16.68 -0.60
N THR A 880 10.20 16.01 -0.76
CA THR A 880 9.77 14.90 0.11
C THR A 880 9.24 13.72 -0.71
N GLY A 881 8.89 12.62 -0.05
CA GLY A 881 8.26 11.48 -0.71
C GLY A 881 9.22 10.47 -1.34
N PHE A 882 10.41 10.30 -0.77
CA PHE A 882 11.39 9.33 -1.24
C PHE A 882 11.38 8.05 -0.41
N ARG A 883 11.26 6.90 -1.07
CA ARG A 883 11.45 5.59 -0.47
C ARG A 883 12.93 5.18 -0.61
N ASN A 884 13.62 5.06 0.51
CA ASN A 884 15.05 4.69 0.58
C ASN A 884 15.93 5.45 -0.42
N PRO A 885 16.06 6.79 -0.31
CA PRO A 885 16.85 7.58 -1.24
C PRO A 885 18.35 7.31 -1.08
N ASP A 886 18.87 6.29 -1.75
CA ASP A 886 20.26 5.85 -1.58
C ASP A 886 21.26 6.72 -2.37
N GLY A 887 21.42 7.95 -1.91
CA GLY A 887 22.37 8.91 -2.45
C GLY A 887 21.71 10.13 -3.07
N LEU A 888 22.51 10.95 -3.73
CA LEU A 888 22.05 12.10 -4.50
C LEU A 888 23.15 12.58 -5.44
N GLY A 889 22.76 13.32 -6.48
CA GLY A 889 23.65 14.06 -7.36
C GLY A 889 23.45 15.56 -7.25
N LEU A 890 24.51 16.31 -7.52
CA LEU A 890 24.48 17.76 -7.65
C LEU A 890 25.24 18.14 -8.92
N THR A 891 24.60 18.93 -9.76
CA THR A 891 25.18 19.42 -11.02
C THR A 891 25.60 20.89 -10.89
N PRO A 892 26.55 21.38 -11.71
CA PRO A 892 26.97 22.78 -11.68
C PRO A 892 25.85 23.78 -12.00
N ASP A 893 24.81 23.36 -12.74
CA ASP A 893 23.62 24.19 -13.01
C ASP A 893 22.61 24.22 -11.86
N GLY A 894 22.94 23.61 -10.72
CA GLY A 894 22.12 23.61 -9.51
C GLY A 894 20.95 22.63 -9.54
N LEU A 895 20.91 21.70 -10.51
CA LEU A 895 19.97 20.57 -10.47
C LEU A 895 20.48 19.55 -9.46
N LEU A 896 19.60 19.21 -8.51
CA LEU A 896 19.76 18.10 -7.58
C LEU A 896 19.02 16.88 -8.13
N THR A 897 19.63 15.70 -8.00
CA THR A 897 18.98 14.43 -8.34
C THR A 897 18.93 13.54 -7.12
N VAL A 898 17.82 12.84 -6.93
CA VAL A 898 17.63 11.89 -5.82
C VAL A 898 17.10 10.57 -6.39
N PRO A 899 17.82 9.45 -6.24
CA PRO A 899 17.28 8.13 -6.55
C PRO A 899 16.19 7.75 -5.55
N CYS A 900 15.24 6.93 -5.97
CA CYS A 900 14.18 6.40 -5.12
C CYS A 900 13.90 4.95 -5.50
N SER A 901 14.01 4.03 -4.54
CA SER A 901 13.88 2.58 -4.80
C SER A 901 12.43 2.12 -4.77
N GLU A 902 12.08 1.18 -5.67
CA GLU A 902 10.73 0.66 -5.80
C GLU A 902 10.19 -0.16 -4.61
N GLY A 903 8.88 -0.06 -4.39
CA GLY A 903 8.13 -0.82 -3.40
C GLY A 903 6.86 -0.08 -2.99
N GLU A 904 6.48 -0.15 -1.71
CA GLU A 904 5.29 0.54 -1.19
C GLU A 904 5.20 2.00 -1.67
N TRP A 905 4.10 2.34 -2.35
CA TRP A 905 3.83 3.67 -2.93
C TRP A 905 4.81 4.16 -4.01
N THR A 906 5.83 3.38 -4.37
CA THR A 906 6.85 3.71 -5.38
C THR A 906 6.85 2.61 -6.45
N PRO A 907 6.10 2.76 -7.55
CA PRO A 907 5.78 1.65 -8.46
C PRO A 907 6.99 1.04 -9.18
N SER A 908 8.02 1.86 -9.42
CA SER A 908 9.28 1.49 -10.07
C SER A 908 10.38 2.39 -9.49
N SER A 909 11.63 1.94 -9.57
CA SER A 909 12.75 2.77 -9.16
C SER A 909 12.78 4.01 -10.06
N MET A 910 13.25 5.12 -9.55
CA MET A 910 13.21 6.38 -10.29
C MET A 910 14.33 7.32 -9.86
N ILE A 911 14.64 8.25 -10.75
CA ILE A 911 15.53 9.38 -10.46
C ILE A 911 14.66 10.63 -10.45
N CYS A 912 14.60 11.32 -9.33
CA CYS A 912 13.85 12.56 -9.17
C CYS A 912 14.76 13.75 -9.46
N GLY A 913 14.31 14.73 -10.25
CA GLY A 913 15.04 15.97 -10.53
C GLY A 913 14.43 17.15 -9.78
N ILE A 914 15.25 17.87 -9.00
CA ILE A 914 14.82 19.01 -8.19
C ILE A 914 15.67 20.21 -8.57
N ARG A 915 15.05 21.23 -9.18
CA ARG A 915 15.72 22.50 -9.50
C ARG A 915 15.09 23.62 -8.68
N ARG A 916 15.90 24.31 -7.86
CA ARG A 916 15.48 25.57 -7.28
C ARG A 916 15.65 26.65 -8.34
N ARG A 917 14.57 27.30 -8.78
CA ARG A 917 14.68 28.48 -9.65
C ARG A 917 14.66 29.74 -8.77
N PRO A 918 15.77 30.47 -8.61
CA PRO A 918 15.75 31.75 -7.90
C PRO A 918 14.84 32.74 -8.64
N GLY A 919 13.79 33.24 -7.99
CA GLY A 919 12.88 34.24 -8.57
C GLY A 919 11.88 33.74 -9.61
N SER A 920 11.69 32.42 -9.76
CA SER A 920 10.65 31.86 -10.64
C SER A 920 9.27 31.94 -9.99
N LYS A 921 8.41 32.76 -10.58
CA LYS A 921 6.96 32.73 -10.36
C LYS A 921 6.35 31.50 -11.04
N THR A 922 6.48 30.33 -10.42
CA THR A 922 5.60 29.18 -10.73
C THR A 922 4.50 29.14 -9.67
N GLU A 923 3.31 28.69 -10.06
CA GLU A 923 2.01 29.03 -9.43
C GLU A 923 1.80 28.64 -7.95
N ASN A 924 2.78 28.04 -7.27
CA ASN A 924 2.76 27.81 -5.82
C ASN A 924 4.17 28.00 -5.23
N GLU A 925 4.52 29.21 -4.77
CA GLU A 925 5.82 29.52 -4.15
C GLU A 925 6.09 28.76 -2.82
N ASN A 926 5.11 28.01 -2.29
CA ASN A 926 5.18 27.34 -0.99
C ASN A 926 5.02 25.81 -1.02
N SER A 927 4.84 25.16 -2.18
CA SER A 927 4.69 23.69 -2.22
C SER A 927 6.03 23.01 -2.46
N ILE A 928 6.53 22.28 -1.47
CA ILE A 928 7.71 21.41 -1.60
C ILE A 928 7.29 20.21 -2.47
N PRO A 929 8.03 19.86 -3.54
CA PRO A 929 7.67 18.74 -4.40
C PRO A 929 7.64 17.43 -3.61
N PHE A 930 6.61 16.63 -3.85
CA PHE A 930 6.37 15.34 -3.21
C PHE A 930 6.42 14.22 -4.26
N PHE A 931 7.23 13.18 -4.05
CA PHE A 931 7.45 12.10 -5.01
C PHE A 931 6.76 10.77 -4.67
N GLY A 932 5.78 10.76 -3.74
CA GLY A 932 4.83 9.66 -3.59
C GLY A 932 4.95 8.81 -2.32
N TYR A 933 6.13 8.69 -1.71
CA TYR A 933 6.29 7.88 -0.49
C TYR A 933 5.76 8.58 0.77
N LYS A 934 4.64 8.10 1.33
CA LYS A 934 3.88 8.81 2.39
C LYS A 934 4.38 8.61 3.83
N LYS A 935 5.43 7.82 4.07
CA LYS A 935 5.89 7.55 5.44
C LYS A 935 6.60 8.79 6.01
N LEU A 936 5.97 9.41 7.01
CA LEU A 936 6.53 10.49 7.86
C LEU A 936 6.97 11.79 7.15
N ALA A 937 6.51 12.05 5.92
CA ALA A 937 6.67 13.39 5.35
C ALA A 937 6.06 14.41 6.34
N ARG A 938 6.82 15.44 6.70
CA ARG A 938 6.32 16.60 7.49
C ARG A 938 5.17 17.35 6.79
N HIS A 939 4.85 16.96 5.56
CA HIS A 939 3.63 17.35 4.89
C HIS A 939 2.44 16.68 5.57
N ASP A 940 1.48 17.51 5.94
CA ASP A 940 0.16 17.11 6.36
C ASP A 940 -0.35 15.96 5.45
N GLN A 941 -0.50 14.77 6.03
CA GLN A 941 -1.00 13.58 5.34
C GLN A 941 -2.44 13.76 4.83
N SER A 942 -3.09 14.90 5.13
CA SER A 942 -4.38 15.32 4.57
C SER A 942 -4.30 15.82 3.12
N VAL A 943 -3.09 16.09 2.59
CA VAL A 943 -2.93 16.63 1.24
C VAL A 943 -2.94 15.48 0.21
N GLU A 944 -4.06 15.32 -0.49
CA GLU A 944 -4.25 14.41 -1.63
C GLU A 944 -3.55 14.90 -2.92
N GLU A 945 -2.39 15.57 -2.81
CA GLU A 945 -1.69 16.04 -4.01
C GLU A 945 -1.05 14.86 -4.75
N PRO A 946 -1.24 14.78 -6.08
CA PRO A 946 -0.60 13.75 -6.88
C PRO A 946 0.93 13.89 -6.81
N PRO A 947 1.69 12.78 -6.82
CA PRO A 947 3.14 12.85 -6.84
C PRO A 947 3.65 13.68 -8.03
N ALA A 948 4.68 14.47 -7.80
CA ALA A 948 5.46 15.12 -8.85
C ALA A 948 6.08 14.05 -9.76
N LEU A 949 6.17 14.36 -11.06
CA LEU A 949 6.81 13.46 -12.02
C LEU A 949 8.32 13.42 -11.76
N PRO A 950 8.93 12.22 -11.65
CA PRO A 950 10.37 12.09 -11.58
C PRO A 950 11.01 12.50 -12.93
N LEU A 951 12.33 12.66 -12.92
CA LEU A 951 13.09 12.87 -14.15
C LEU A 951 12.98 11.64 -15.05
N VAL A 952 13.09 10.44 -14.48
CA VAL A 952 12.95 9.18 -15.21
C VAL A 952 12.51 8.05 -14.28
N TYR A 953 11.58 7.22 -14.74
CA TYR A 953 11.28 5.91 -14.14
C TYR A 953 12.19 4.87 -14.78
N LEU A 954 12.77 4.01 -13.95
CA LEU A 954 13.65 2.92 -14.33
C LEU A 954 12.85 1.62 -14.24
N PRO A 955 12.57 0.95 -15.38
CA PRO A 955 11.94 -0.37 -15.38
C PRO A 955 12.70 -1.37 -14.50
N ARG A 956 11.96 -2.26 -13.83
CA ARG A 956 12.53 -3.23 -12.88
C ARG A 956 13.67 -4.07 -13.43
N GLY A 957 13.58 -4.48 -14.69
CA GLY A 957 14.63 -5.24 -15.37
C GLY A 957 15.89 -4.43 -15.72
N LEU A 958 15.88 -3.11 -15.56
CA LEU A 958 17.05 -2.24 -15.69
C LEU A 958 17.63 -1.87 -14.33
N ASP A 959 16.78 -1.45 -13.39
CA ASP A 959 17.21 -1.12 -12.02
C ASP A 959 16.07 -1.26 -11.00
N ASN A 960 16.26 -2.15 -10.02
CA ASN A 960 15.32 -2.36 -8.92
C ASN A 960 15.77 -1.69 -7.60
N SER A 961 16.97 -1.11 -7.56
CA SER A 961 17.41 -0.27 -6.44
C SER A 961 18.47 0.72 -6.90
N SER A 962 18.06 1.97 -6.99
CA SER A 962 18.87 3.05 -7.54
C SER A 962 19.84 3.65 -6.53
N GLY A 963 21.10 3.79 -6.93
CA GLY A 963 22.13 4.51 -6.19
C GLY A 963 22.28 5.97 -6.64
N GLY A 964 23.30 6.65 -6.12
CA GLY A 964 23.55 8.07 -6.37
C GLY A 964 23.92 8.41 -7.82
N GLN A 965 23.96 9.71 -8.12
CA GLN A 965 24.41 10.24 -9.41
C GLN A 965 25.65 11.12 -9.24
N THR A 966 26.49 11.18 -10.28
CA THR A 966 27.67 12.03 -10.31
C THR A 966 27.77 12.78 -11.63
N TYR A 967 28.19 14.04 -11.58
CA TYR A 967 28.41 14.88 -12.75
C TYR A 967 29.83 14.69 -13.27
N ILE A 968 29.98 14.40 -14.57
CA ILE A 968 31.28 14.21 -15.22
C ILE A 968 31.96 15.58 -15.41
N ASN A 969 32.84 15.93 -14.49
CA ASN A 969 33.59 17.20 -14.51
C ASN A 969 34.98 17.10 -15.16
N SER A 970 35.42 15.90 -15.54
CA SER A 970 36.73 15.67 -16.17
C SER A 970 36.62 15.62 -17.70
N ASP A 971 37.55 16.29 -18.38
CA ASP A 971 37.72 16.22 -19.83
C ASP A 971 38.32 14.87 -20.29
N GLN A 972 38.93 14.10 -19.37
CA GLN A 972 39.48 12.77 -19.66
C GLN A 972 38.41 11.73 -19.98
N TRP A 973 37.16 11.97 -19.57
CA TRP A 973 36.01 11.16 -19.94
C TRP A 973 35.49 11.42 -21.36
N GLY A 974 36.14 12.32 -22.11
CA GLY A 974 35.92 12.52 -23.53
C GLY A 974 34.48 12.95 -23.86
N PRO A 975 33.75 12.23 -24.74
CA PRO A 975 32.46 12.68 -25.23
C PRO A 975 31.34 12.73 -24.18
N LEU A 976 31.54 12.09 -23.02
CA LEU A 976 30.59 12.12 -21.91
C LEU A 976 30.85 13.27 -20.93
N GLN A 977 31.87 14.10 -21.16
CA GLN A 977 32.12 15.28 -20.34
C GLN A 977 30.87 16.17 -20.26
N GLY A 978 30.50 16.58 -19.05
CA GLY A 978 29.33 17.42 -18.80
C GLY A 978 28.01 16.66 -18.65
N GLU A 979 28.02 15.34 -18.82
CA GLU A 979 26.86 14.49 -18.59
C GLU A 979 26.80 13.99 -17.13
N VAL A 980 25.72 13.29 -16.79
CA VAL A 980 25.49 12.74 -15.46
C VAL A 980 25.50 11.21 -15.54
N LEU A 981 26.25 10.57 -14.65
CA LEU A 981 26.22 9.12 -14.46
C LEU A 981 25.28 8.77 -13.32
N HIS A 982 24.53 7.69 -13.50
CA HIS A 982 23.73 7.06 -12.46
C HIS A 982 24.29 5.67 -12.16
N PHE A 983 24.44 5.34 -10.88
CA PHE A 983 24.87 4.02 -10.43
C PHE A 983 23.67 3.20 -9.92
N SER A 984 23.61 1.92 -10.27
CA SER A 984 22.60 1.00 -9.74
C SER A 984 23.19 0.14 -8.62
N TYR A 985 22.52 0.17 -7.48
CA TYR A 985 22.80 -0.72 -6.37
C TYR A 985 22.23 -2.12 -6.64
N GLY A 986 21.03 -2.20 -7.23
CA GLY A 986 20.36 -3.47 -7.49
C GLY A 986 21.05 -4.34 -8.55
N THR A 987 21.40 -3.74 -9.68
CA THR A 987 21.97 -4.43 -10.84
C THR A 987 23.48 -4.27 -10.96
N GLY A 988 24.15 -3.58 -10.03
CA GLY A 988 25.61 -3.43 -10.04
C GLY A 988 26.14 -2.88 -11.37
N SER A 989 25.42 -1.92 -11.94
CA SER A 989 25.72 -1.33 -13.25
C SER A 989 25.70 0.20 -13.17
N HIS A 990 25.88 0.84 -14.31
CA HIS A 990 25.89 2.29 -14.45
C HIS A 990 25.28 2.74 -15.78
N PHE A 991 24.71 3.93 -15.75
CA PHE A 991 23.93 4.49 -16.84
C PHE A 991 24.32 5.94 -17.09
N LEU A 992 24.35 6.33 -18.35
CA LEU A 992 24.32 7.73 -18.75
C LEU A 992 22.89 8.25 -18.54
N LEU A 993 22.75 9.30 -17.74
CA LEU A 993 21.47 9.99 -17.51
C LEU A 993 21.33 11.15 -18.49
N LEU A 994 20.47 10.96 -19.49
CA LEU A 994 20.05 12.01 -20.42
C LEU A 994 19.01 12.89 -19.74
N ARG A 995 19.14 14.21 -19.93
CA ARG A 995 18.27 15.21 -19.29
C ARG A 995 17.69 16.16 -20.32
N ASP A 996 16.41 16.48 -20.19
CA ASP A 996 15.71 17.46 -21.02
C ASP A 996 14.63 18.21 -20.21
N GLU A 997 14.16 19.34 -20.72
CA GLU A 997 13.07 20.11 -20.12
C GLU A 997 12.11 20.58 -21.21
N VAL A 998 10.86 20.10 -21.15
CA VAL A 998 9.81 20.46 -22.12
C VAL A 998 8.66 21.11 -21.38
N ASN A 999 8.31 22.34 -21.78
CA ASN A 999 7.26 23.16 -21.16
C ASN A 999 7.42 23.33 -19.64
N GLY A 1000 8.65 23.36 -19.14
CA GLY A 1000 8.96 23.51 -17.72
C GLY A 1000 8.91 22.22 -16.89
N GLN A 1001 8.61 21.08 -17.51
CA GLN A 1001 8.69 19.75 -16.89
C GLN A 1001 10.04 19.11 -17.21
N LEU A 1002 10.78 18.72 -16.16
CA LEU A 1002 11.99 17.92 -16.31
C LEU A 1002 11.63 16.51 -16.76
N GLN A 1003 12.37 15.99 -17.73
CA GLN A 1003 12.28 14.60 -18.17
C GLN A 1003 13.66 14.08 -18.55
N GLY A 1004 13.81 12.76 -18.62
CA GLY A 1004 15.08 12.15 -18.91
C GLY A 1004 14.94 10.75 -19.46
N GLY A 1005 16.09 10.20 -19.84
CA GLY A 1005 16.24 8.82 -20.26
C GLY A 1005 17.56 8.29 -19.73
N VAL A 1006 17.69 6.97 -19.72
CA VAL A 1006 18.95 6.32 -19.35
C VAL A 1006 19.49 5.51 -20.52
N VAL A 1007 20.81 5.51 -20.66
CA VAL A 1007 21.53 4.64 -21.59
C VAL A 1007 22.48 3.78 -20.76
N PRO A 1008 22.29 2.45 -20.72
CA PRO A 1008 23.25 1.54 -20.07
C PRO A 1008 24.63 1.71 -20.68
N LEU A 1009 25.66 1.80 -19.84
CA LEU A 1009 27.05 1.84 -20.28
C LEU A 1009 27.68 0.45 -20.17
N PRO A 1010 28.55 0.05 -21.11
CA PRO A 1010 29.27 -1.22 -21.03
C PRO A 1010 30.10 -1.33 -19.74
N GLY A 1011 30.16 -2.53 -19.17
CA GLY A 1011 30.86 -2.81 -17.92
C GLY A 1011 29.92 -2.85 -16.71
N GLU A 1012 30.20 -3.78 -15.80
CA GLU A 1012 29.45 -3.94 -14.55
C GLU A 1012 30.41 -4.13 -13.38
N PHE A 1013 29.90 -3.84 -12.19
CA PHE A 1013 30.62 -4.00 -10.94
C PHE A 1013 30.39 -5.41 -10.37
N LEU A 1014 31.33 -5.87 -9.53
CA LEU A 1014 31.23 -7.16 -8.82
C LEU A 1014 30.04 -7.24 -7.85
N SER A 1015 29.47 -6.10 -7.47
CA SER A 1015 28.31 -5.95 -6.59
C SER A 1015 27.60 -4.61 -6.86
N GLY A 1016 26.54 -4.31 -6.12
CA GLY A 1016 25.83 -3.02 -6.21
C GLY A 1016 26.74 -1.81 -6.10
N ALA A 1017 26.52 -0.79 -6.94
CA ALA A 1017 27.25 0.46 -6.94
C ALA A 1017 26.41 1.59 -6.32
N HIS A 1018 26.88 2.13 -5.20
CA HIS A 1018 26.14 3.11 -4.38
C HIS A 1018 26.41 4.57 -4.80
N ARG A 1019 27.67 4.93 -5.05
CA ARG A 1019 28.13 6.33 -5.19
C ARG A 1019 29.34 6.41 -6.12
N GLY A 1020 29.49 7.52 -6.83
CA GLY A 1020 30.68 7.82 -7.63
C GLY A 1020 31.27 9.20 -7.32
N ARG A 1021 32.56 9.34 -7.62
CA ARG A 1021 33.36 10.57 -7.53
C ARG A 1021 34.40 10.56 -8.66
N PHE A 1022 34.83 11.74 -9.07
CA PHE A 1022 35.92 11.90 -10.03
C PHE A 1022 37.22 12.18 -9.28
N HIS A 1023 38.28 11.49 -9.65
CA HIS A 1023 39.58 11.66 -9.05
C HIS A 1023 40.19 13.00 -9.52
N PRO A 1024 40.78 13.81 -8.62
CA PRO A 1024 41.19 15.18 -8.93
C PRO A 1024 42.37 15.28 -9.90
N LEU A 1025 43.09 14.18 -10.15
CA LEU A 1025 44.30 14.19 -11.01
C LEU A 1025 44.08 13.57 -12.39
N ASP A 1026 43.27 12.51 -12.50
CA ASP A 1026 43.07 11.75 -13.73
C ASP A 1026 41.59 11.56 -14.13
N GLY A 1027 40.66 12.20 -13.42
CA GLY A 1027 39.23 12.14 -13.74
C GLY A 1027 38.58 10.85 -13.29
#